data_AF-M6RPT3-F1
#
_entry.id   AF-M6RPT3-F1
#
_cell.length_a   1.000
_cell.length_b   1.000
_cell.length_c   1.000
_cell.angle_alpha   90.00
_cell.angle_beta   90.00
_cell.angle_gamma   90.00
#
_symmetry.space_group_name_H-M   'P 1'
#
loop_
_entity.id
_entity.type
_entity.pdbx_description
1 polymer ?
#
loop_
_entity_poly.entity_id
_entity_poly.type
_entity_poly.pdbx_seq_one_letter_code
_entity_poly.pdbx_strand_id
1 'polypeptide(L)'
;MLSYLGLANQGSYINGIFYPSTNPFVIGDMSHLNGLSGGDTGTVVSATGDDSTLGISTRNNGVADIIFLFDEKGVPFAIDTDGNGVADYYICYKSTKDYYLTTGSRCTGNAVTVIVGQGYDTNGDGVADNPILSQIASDSNPPNSVISPSPGIYGSSTELTIACNDSVAPGNIIYTIDSSTPSFEPIQGSISNPKLKKFTLGSSDGTYTVKYRCRDLAGNVENVHTDPYEFNHNVPTVTISNLNSSGVSSLTGAIGTASFNWSSNYSGSYSIRLNASNCQSGTILQSGNVIANIINSFSISATSFNIGPNTIFVCARAALTGYQTLAIVRDESQPSIIPNPGGGNYGKAQSVNFSCLDNNPLGCGKIAYTLDGSDPNINASNGTILNGIEFQNPISIPVNSAVTLKFIGADLAGNLSPVQSAAYFITTQVATVTTNSFTPVSRVVNATSDQSVTWVSDRNGVFTIRSGANCDFGTILSGTNVAGSVTAGVPVTSTILNSNFVSGANSILICVANAALDPLYGNTSFTITKDNTRPTVSSTNPVDFNIATPVFVTPSPGRIQIVFSKNMDTSFGGISSGSKIKNVCYPIPTNPPLTISVFDGVSWDCIDFTATYTWVSATTLQIDLSWIRFPENAKVTWTLSKDVLRDVAGNTPLNDVQGTFFTAQRQEFFKPFKTDQTSCWDTSGNLVPCAGSNQDGQNQYGMVRSYTVRYYSGFANDAVTEDNTSGLKWKTCSEGKISALNSGVTSCVDIVTPSANCSPKDSSNQPVRLEYWPFYSFQDNSNQVYPSSVNGCSYLNECNAGAGFAGITNWRLPTQRELDTLSVFGYSSGNAAFPSQGFPDPIANYFWSSTLRKSNPFYAWGVNFNYGASDVYVRSNTNNIRCVSGAGTQSQTFTDLGNETILDNTSNLVWQKCSAGLSGNTCNTGTATKPTWSVAISYCSSLSLAGRSWRLPNIKELNSIVDMSSASSIVTIDPVLFPNTKNAGYWSSSSYAPSPSNAWIAYFPTGGMSPFTGKSNTAYIRCVANGP
;
A
#
# COMPACT_ATOMS: atom_id res chain seq x y z
N MET A 1 7.48 50.89 26.14
CA MET A 1 6.78 51.84 25.24
C MET A 1 5.40 51.24 24.94
N LEU A 2 4.43 51.41 25.84
CA LEU A 2 3.01 51.03 25.66
C LEU A 2 2.07 51.71 26.69
N SER A 3 2.55 52.75 27.39
CA SER A 3 1.77 53.53 28.37
C SER A 3 1.21 54.84 27.78
N TYR A 4 1.17 55.00 26.45
CA TYR A 4 0.78 56.25 25.78
C TYR A 4 -0.49 56.13 24.90
N LEU A 5 -1.39 55.19 25.21
CA LEU A 5 -2.66 55.02 24.50
C LEU A 5 -3.80 54.67 25.47
N GLY A 6 -4.11 55.54 26.44
CA GLY A 6 -5.44 55.73 27.07
C GLY A 6 -6.44 54.56 27.24
N LEU A 7 -6.00 53.30 27.35
CA LEU A 7 -6.88 52.15 27.50
C LEU A 7 -7.11 51.92 28.98
N ALA A 8 -8.34 52.19 29.43
CA ALA A 8 -8.84 51.84 30.74
C ALA A 8 -8.45 50.40 31.09
N ASN A 9 -7.93 50.21 32.30
CA ASN A 9 -7.52 48.95 32.90
C ASN A 9 -8.51 47.82 32.53
N GLN A 10 -8.19 46.97 31.55
CA GLN A 10 -9.13 45.96 30.98
C GLN A 10 -9.16 44.64 31.78
N GLY A 11 -8.26 44.46 32.74
CA GLY A 11 -8.14 43.21 33.50
C GLY A 11 -6.69 42.93 33.94
N SER A 12 -6.50 41.81 34.63
CA SER A 12 -5.19 41.37 35.13
C SER A 12 -4.87 39.94 34.70
N TYR A 13 -3.60 39.65 34.39
CA TYR A 13 -3.13 38.29 34.12
C TYR A 13 -2.53 37.67 35.39
N ILE A 14 -3.02 36.51 35.80
CA ILE A 14 -2.46 35.73 36.91
C ILE A 14 -2.22 34.30 36.39
N ASN A 15 -0.98 33.81 36.47
CA ASN A 15 -0.57 32.48 35.98
C ASN A 15 -0.98 32.19 34.51
N GLY A 16 -0.95 33.21 33.65
CA GLY A 16 -1.30 33.06 32.22
C GLY A 16 -2.81 33.10 31.91
N ILE A 17 -3.67 33.26 32.92
CA ILE A 17 -5.12 33.40 32.76
C ILE A 17 -5.49 34.88 32.85
N PHE A 18 -6.35 35.35 31.94
CA PHE A 18 -6.87 36.72 31.97
C PHE A 18 -8.08 36.81 32.91
N TYR A 19 -8.13 37.84 33.75
CA TYR A 19 -9.26 38.14 34.62
C TYR A 19 -9.80 39.53 34.28
N PRO A 20 -10.98 39.64 33.63
CA PRO A 20 -11.62 40.92 33.34
C PRO A 20 -11.92 41.71 34.63
N SER A 21 -11.77 43.03 34.58
CA SER A 21 -12.13 43.91 35.71
C SER A 21 -13.57 44.42 35.67
N THR A 22 -14.27 44.22 34.56
CA THR A 22 -15.68 44.58 34.33
C THR A 22 -16.33 43.48 33.48
N ASN A 23 -17.67 43.40 33.49
CA ASN A 23 -18.42 42.45 32.66
C ASN A 23 -18.08 42.65 31.16
N PRO A 24 -17.52 41.63 30.48
CA PRO A 24 -17.17 41.74 29.06
C PRO A 24 -18.35 41.47 28.11
N PHE A 25 -19.49 40.98 28.61
CA PHE A 25 -20.65 40.64 27.79
C PHE A 25 -21.60 41.84 27.66
N VAL A 26 -21.96 42.18 26.43
CA VAL A 26 -22.88 43.28 26.11
C VAL A 26 -24.15 42.70 25.50
N ILE A 27 -25.32 43.18 25.95
CA ILE A 27 -26.62 42.74 25.42
C ILE A 27 -26.68 42.99 23.91
N GLY A 28 -27.04 41.96 23.15
CA GLY A 28 -27.12 41.98 21.70
C GLY A 28 -25.86 41.54 20.96
N ASP A 29 -24.71 41.41 21.65
CA ASP A 29 -23.49 40.90 21.03
C ASP A 29 -23.55 39.38 20.80
N MET A 30 -22.86 38.91 19.76
CA MET A 30 -22.65 37.49 19.53
C MET A 30 -21.61 36.94 20.52
N SER A 31 -21.93 35.80 21.15
CA SER A 31 -21.04 35.07 22.04
C SER A 31 -20.22 34.02 21.28
N HIS A 32 -19.00 33.79 21.73
CA HIS A 32 -18.08 32.78 21.19
C HIS A 32 -17.57 31.85 22.29
N LEU A 33 -18.46 31.08 22.94
CA LEU A 33 -18.10 30.18 24.05
C LEU A 33 -17.13 29.04 23.65
N ASN A 34 -16.87 28.85 22.36
CA ASN A 34 -15.88 27.91 21.83
C ASN A 34 -14.53 28.58 21.49
N GLY A 35 -14.32 29.82 21.93
CA GLY A 35 -13.21 30.67 21.51
C GLY A 35 -13.43 31.31 20.14
N LEU A 36 -12.65 32.36 19.82
CA LEU A 36 -12.84 33.15 18.59
C LEU A 36 -12.75 32.35 17.28
N SER A 37 -12.04 31.23 17.25
CA SER A 37 -11.95 30.33 16.09
C SER A 37 -13.04 29.26 16.03
N GLY A 38 -13.85 29.12 17.09
CA GLY A 38 -14.85 28.07 17.26
C GLY A 38 -16.25 28.42 16.74
N GLY A 39 -16.43 29.60 16.15
CA GLY A 39 -17.71 30.08 15.62
C GLY A 39 -18.63 30.71 16.68
N ASP A 40 -19.81 31.13 16.23
CA ASP A 40 -20.82 31.80 17.06
C ASP A 40 -21.64 30.78 17.86
N THR A 41 -21.74 30.98 19.18
CA THR A 41 -22.48 30.06 20.06
C THR A 41 -23.89 30.54 20.38
N GLY A 42 -24.18 31.84 20.25
CA GLY A 42 -25.50 32.42 20.52
C GLY A 42 -25.43 33.92 20.79
N THR A 43 -26.58 34.58 20.98
CA THR A 43 -26.65 36.03 21.26
C THR A 43 -26.75 36.30 22.75
N VAL A 44 -26.04 37.29 23.28
CA VAL A 44 -26.16 37.74 24.67
C VAL A 44 -27.50 38.44 24.86
N VAL A 45 -28.31 37.96 25.81
CA VAL A 45 -29.64 38.49 26.11
C VAL A 45 -29.80 38.74 27.60
N SER A 46 -30.70 39.65 27.97
CA SER A 46 -31.07 39.93 29.36
C SER A 46 -32.58 40.08 29.45
N ALA A 47 -33.18 39.53 30.50
CA ALA A 47 -34.62 39.64 30.75
C ALA A 47 -35.01 41.02 31.32
N THR A 48 -34.07 41.78 31.88
CA THR A 48 -34.30 43.11 32.50
C THR A 48 -33.67 44.26 31.70
N GLY A 49 -32.76 43.95 30.78
CA GLY A 49 -31.92 44.94 30.12
C GLY A 49 -30.69 45.36 30.94
N ASP A 50 -30.44 44.71 32.08
CA ASP A 50 -29.24 44.88 32.91
C ASP A 50 -28.43 43.57 33.04
N ASP A 51 -27.26 43.67 33.66
CA ASP A 51 -26.33 42.55 33.80
C ASP A 51 -26.82 41.47 34.77
N SER A 52 -27.79 41.74 35.65
CA SER A 52 -28.15 40.82 36.74
C SER A 52 -28.90 39.56 36.27
N THR A 53 -29.46 39.58 35.06
CA THR A 53 -30.19 38.46 34.44
C THR A 53 -29.61 38.09 33.07
N LEU A 54 -28.36 38.46 32.82
CA LEU A 54 -27.69 38.20 31.56
C LEU A 54 -27.49 36.70 31.33
N GLY A 55 -27.63 36.29 30.08
CA GLY A 55 -27.34 34.93 29.62
C GLY A 55 -27.12 34.91 28.11
N ILE A 56 -26.99 33.71 27.54
CA ILE A 56 -26.87 33.50 26.10
C ILE A 56 -28.12 32.78 25.60
N SER A 57 -28.68 33.28 24.50
CA SER A 57 -29.72 32.62 23.71
C SER A 57 -29.05 31.94 22.52
N THR A 58 -28.89 30.62 22.59
CA THR A 58 -28.37 29.81 21.48
C THR A 58 -29.37 29.67 20.33
N ARG A 59 -30.67 29.89 20.62
CA ARG A 59 -31.78 29.81 19.66
C ARG A 59 -32.20 31.16 19.07
N ASN A 60 -31.56 32.26 19.46
CA ASN A 60 -31.87 33.62 19.00
C ASN A 60 -33.36 34.02 19.15
N ASN A 61 -34.03 33.52 20.19
CA ASN A 61 -35.44 33.80 20.46
C ASN A 61 -35.65 34.84 21.59
N GLY A 62 -34.58 35.48 22.05
CA GLY A 62 -34.62 36.46 23.14
C GLY A 62 -34.69 35.85 24.55
N VAL A 63 -34.76 34.52 24.67
CA VAL A 63 -34.73 33.80 25.94
C VAL A 63 -33.36 33.14 26.11
N ALA A 64 -32.72 33.37 27.24
CA ALA A 64 -31.46 32.71 27.57
C ALA A 64 -31.71 31.24 27.89
N ASP A 65 -31.03 30.34 27.17
CA ASP A 65 -30.93 28.90 27.48
C ASP A 65 -29.57 28.53 28.08
N ILE A 66 -28.72 29.54 28.31
CA ILE A 66 -27.50 29.46 29.11
C ILE A 66 -27.49 30.67 30.05
N ILE A 67 -27.45 30.44 31.36
CA ILE A 67 -27.47 31.51 32.37
C ILE A 67 -26.06 31.81 32.84
N PHE A 68 -25.72 33.09 33.02
CA PHE A 68 -24.47 33.46 33.66
C PHE A 68 -24.56 33.46 35.18
N LEU A 69 -23.49 32.97 35.81
CA LEU A 69 -23.22 33.13 37.23
C LEU A 69 -22.13 34.17 37.42
N PHE A 70 -22.42 35.16 38.27
CA PHE A 70 -21.59 36.34 38.48
C PHE A 70 -20.76 36.23 39.75
N ASP A 71 -19.54 36.77 39.69
CA ASP A 71 -18.70 36.94 40.87
C ASP A 71 -19.08 38.21 41.66
N GLU A 72 -18.40 38.45 42.79
CA GLU A 72 -18.62 39.63 43.64
C GLU A 72 -18.39 40.98 42.94
N LYS A 73 -17.75 40.99 41.77
CA LYS A 73 -17.47 42.17 40.95
C LYS A 73 -18.44 42.33 39.78
N GLY A 74 -19.44 41.43 39.66
CA GLY A 74 -20.39 41.44 38.55
C GLY A 74 -19.81 40.93 37.24
N VAL A 75 -18.75 40.12 37.26
CA VAL A 75 -18.19 39.48 36.08
C VAL A 75 -18.67 38.02 36.00
N PRO A 76 -19.22 37.55 34.87
CA PRO A 76 -19.54 36.14 34.69
C PRO A 76 -18.31 35.25 34.88
N PHE A 77 -18.36 34.28 35.79
CA PHE A 77 -17.25 33.33 36.00
C PHE A 77 -17.60 31.90 35.57
N ALA A 78 -18.89 31.59 35.46
CA ALA A 78 -19.40 30.30 35.09
C ALA A 78 -20.74 30.43 34.39
N ILE A 79 -21.17 29.32 33.79
CA ILE A 79 -22.52 29.16 33.25
C ILE A 79 -23.29 28.10 34.03
N ASP A 80 -24.59 28.34 34.15
CA ASP A 80 -25.61 27.44 34.64
C ASP A 80 -26.48 27.04 33.44
N THR A 81 -26.46 25.76 33.10
CA THR A 81 -27.01 25.20 31.87
C THR A 81 -28.30 24.44 32.08
N ASP A 82 -28.60 24.07 33.33
CA ASP A 82 -29.82 23.37 33.73
C ASP A 82 -30.71 24.21 34.67
N GLY A 83 -30.29 25.44 35.02
CA GLY A 83 -31.04 26.38 35.84
C GLY A 83 -31.07 26.05 37.33
N ASN A 84 -30.22 25.13 37.81
CA ASN A 84 -30.25 24.71 39.21
C ASN A 84 -29.58 25.74 40.18
N GLY A 85 -28.94 26.78 39.64
CA GLY A 85 -28.22 27.82 40.39
C GLY A 85 -26.77 27.46 40.74
N VAL A 86 -26.24 26.36 40.22
CA VAL A 86 -24.87 25.85 40.41
C VAL A 86 -24.11 25.96 39.09
N ALA A 87 -22.82 26.22 39.17
CA ALA A 87 -21.95 26.28 38.00
C ALA A 87 -21.74 24.89 37.40
N ASP A 88 -22.15 24.69 36.14
CA ASP A 88 -21.87 23.48 35.37
C ASP A 88 -20.50 23.55 34.70
N TYR A 89 -20.22 24.69 34.04
CA TYR A 89 -18.97 24.94 33.33
C TYR A 89 -18.43 26.33 33.64
N TYR A 90 -17.11 26.46 33.61
CA TYR A 90 -16.43 27.68 34.01
C TYR A 90 -15.92 28.44 32.79
N ILE A 91 -16.11 29.76 32.79
CA ILE A 91 -15.66 30.62 31.70
C ILE A 91 -14.16 30.91 31.90
N CYS A 92 -13.37 30.50 30.92
CA CYS A 92 -11.94 30.80 30.85
C CYS A 92 -11.69 31.94 29.85
N TYR A 93 -11.23 33.08 30.35
CA TYR A 93 -10.90 34.23 29.52
C TYR A 93 -9.44 34.20 29.05
N LYS A 94 -9.22 34.38 27.75
CA LYS A 94 -7.92 34.71 27.14
C LYS A 94 -7.78 36.23 26.95
N SER A 95 -8.87 36.90 26.62
CA SER A 95 -9.03 38.37 26.55
C SER A 95 -10.50 38.73 26.80
N THR A 96 -10.85 40.03 26.78
CA THR A 96 -12.26 40.47 26.92
C THR A 96 -13.19 39.98 25.82
N LYS A 97 -12.67 39.56 24.66
CA LYS A 97 -13.47 39.04 23.53
C LYS A 97 -13.14 37.61 23.13
N ASP A 98 -12.18 36.97 23.80
CA ASP A 98 -11.78 35.59 23.53
C ASP A 98 -11.86 34.79 24.82
N TYR A 99 -12.83 33.89 24.88
CA TYR A 99 -13.14 33.08 26.04
C TYR A 99 -13.67 31.72 25.60
N TYR A 100 -13.51 30.72 26.45
CA TYR A 100 -13.99 29.36 26.19
C TYR A 100 -14.38 28.68 27.51
N LEU A 101 -15.05 27.53 27.43
CA LEU A 101 -15.52 26.81 28.62
C LEU A 101 -14.54 25.71 29.08
N THR A 102 -14.49 25.47 30.39
CA THR A 102 -13.76 24.34 30.99
C THR A 102 -14.59 23.63 32.05
N THR A 103 -14.30 22.34 32.28
CA THR A 103 -15.00 21.53 33.31
C THR A 103 -14.62 21.92 34.74
N GLY A 104 -13.49 22.58 34.95
CA GLY A 104 -13.03 23.04 36.26
C GLY A 104 -12.84 24.55 36.35
N SER A 105 -12.99 25.10 37.55
CA SER A 105 -12.76 26.52 37.83
C SER A 105 -11.34 26.97 37.48
N ARG A 106 -11.16 28.27 37.22
CA ARG A 106 -9.84 28.87 36.90
C ARG A 106 -9.15 28.18 35.71
N CYS A 107 -9.91 27.89 34.65
CA CYS A 107 -9.39 27.27 33.42
C CYS A 107 -8.76 25.88 33.62
N THR A 108 -9.20 25.12 34.62
CA THR A 108 -8.71 23.76 34.87
C THR A 108 -9.68 22.72 34.29
N GLY A 109 -9.22 21.47 34.14
CA GLY A 109 -10.03 20.41 33.53
C GLY A 109 -10.00 20.42 32.00
N ASN A 110 -10.96 19.72 31.39
CA ASN A 110 -11.07 19.62 29.94
C ASN A 110 -11.70 20.88 29.36
N ALA A 111 -11.31 21.24 28.13
CA ALA A 111 -12.03 22.23 27.36
C ALA A 111 -13.41 21.67 26.96
N VAL A 112 -14.43 22.52 27.03
CA VAL A 112 -15.81 22.15 26.72
C VAL A 112 -16.24 22.86 25.45
N THR A 113 -16.73 22.10 24.48
CA THR A 113 -17.24 22.63 23.21
C THR A 113 -18.76 22.68 23.26
N VAL A 114 -19.33 23.87 23.07
CA VAL A 114 -20.78 24.07 22.89
C VAL A 114 -21.15 23.69 21.46
N ILE A 115 -21.99 22.68 21.31
CA ILE A 115 -22.58 22.27 20.04
C ILE A 115 -24.02 22.82 20.01
N VAL A 116 -24.19 23.94 19.31
CA VAL A 116 -25.48 24.67 19.23
C VAL A 116 -26.62 23.73 18.82
N GLY A 117 -27.70 23.72 19.61
CA GLY A 117 -28.87 22.87 19.40
C GLY A 117 -28.72 21.42 19.86
N GLN A 118 -27.54 20.98 20.30
CA GLN A 118 -27.31 19.64 20.86
C GLN A 118 -26.99 19.72 22.35
N GLY A 119 -25.90 20.40 22.73
CA GLY A 119 -25.40 20.39 24.09
C GLY A 119 -23.92 20.71 24.21
N TYR A 120 -23.24 20.07 25.15
CA TYR A 120 -21.83 20.27 25.44
C TYR A 120 -21.05 18.97 25.19
N ASP A 121 -19.89 19.08 24.56
CA ASP A 121 -18.89 18.03 24.38
C ASP A 121 -17.70 18.30 25.30
N THR A 122 -17.54 17.46 26.34
CA THR A 122 -16.46 17.59 27.32
C THR A 122 -15.23 16.70 27.05
N ASN A 123 -15.29 15.84 26.02
CA ASN A 123 -14.25 14.86 25.73
C ASN A 123 -13.52 15.11 24.38
N GLY A 124 -14.05 16.00 23.54
CA GLY A 124 -13.48 16.45 22.27
C GLY A 124 -13.70 15.50 21.09
N ASP A 125 -14.66 14.58 21.16
CA ASP A 125 -15.00 13.64 20.08
C ASP A 125 -15.97 14.22 19.04
N GLY A 126 -16.48 15.44 19.25
CA GLY A 126 -17.39 16.15 18.35
C GLY A 126 -18.87 15.76 18.54
N VAL A 127 -19.20 14.97 19.56
CA VAL A 127 -20.57 14.59 19.95
C VAL A 127 -20.85 15.11 21.36
N ALA A 128 -22.02 15.72 21.56
CA ALA A 128 -22.40 16.21 22.89
C ALA A 128 -22.63 15.04 23.86
N ASP A 129 -21.84 14.97 24.93
CA ASP A 129 -22.02 14.02 26.03
C ASP A 129 -23.00 14.55 27.09
N ASN A 130 -23.18 15.88 27.16
CA ASN A 130 -24.29 16.52 27.86
C ASN A 130 -25.29 17.13 26.85
N PRO A 131 -26.43 16.47 26.54
CA PRO A 131 -27.36 16.89 25.50
C PRO A 131 -28.43 17.92 25.96
N ILE A 132 -28.17 18.68 27.05
CA ILE A 132 -29.19 19.53 27.70
C ILE A 132 -29.79 20.60 26.78
N LEU A 133 -29.02 21.20 25.86
CA LEU A 133 -29.54 22.21 24.93
C LEU A 133 -30.60 21.63 23.96
N SER A 134 -30.43 20.38 23.52
CA SER A 134 -31.45 19.68 22.73
C SER A 134 -32.70 19.39 23.54
N GLN A 135 -32.55 19.06 24.82
CA GLN A 135 -33.67 18.78 25.72
C GLN A 135 -34.48 20.05 25.96
N ILE A 136 -33.82 21.17 26.29
CA ILE A 136 -34.42 22.50 26.42
C ILE A 136 -35.15 22.90 25.13
N ALA A 137 -34.53 22.69 23.97
CA ALA A 137 -35.17 23.03 22.68
C ALA A 137 -36.43 22.21 22.39
N SER A 138 -36.55 21.02 22.97
CA SER A 138 -37.71 20.13 22.82
C SER A 138 -38.78 20.29 23.91
N ASP A 139 -38.49 21.06 24.96
CA ASP A 139 -39.39 21.19 26.09
C ASP A 139 -40.57 22.11 25.78
N SER A 140 -41.77 21.60 26.06
CA SER A 140 -43.04 22.29 25.86
C SER A 140 -43.89 22.36 27.12
N ASN A 141 -43.39 21.83 28.24
CA ASN A 141 -44.09 21.86 29.51
C ASN A 141 -43.78 23.19 30.21
N PRO A 142 -44.79 23.99 30.60
CA PRO A 142 -44.54 25.16 31.43
C PRO A 142 -43.96 24.76 32.79
N PRO A 143 -43.07 25.58 33.36
CA PRO A 143 -42.55 25.34 34.71
C PRO A 143 -43.66 25.51 35.76
N ASN A 144 -43.36 25.17 37.02
CA ASN A 144 -44.25 25.39 38.16
C ASN A 144 -43.49 26.07 39.30
N SER A 145 -43.93 27.28 39.69
CA SER A 145 -43.36 27.98 40.84
C SER A 145 -44.17 27.80 42.12
N VAL A 146 -43.45 27.79 43.23
CA VAL A 146 -44.02 27.71 44.57
C VAL A 146 -43.41 28.80 45.44
N ILE A 147 -44.24 29.45 46.26
CA ILE A 147 -43.78 30.43 47.24
C ILE A 147 -43.82 29.82 48.65
N SER A 148 -42.78 30.09 49.43
CA SER A 148 -42.67 29.67 50.82
C SER A 148 -42.21 30.86 51.70
N PRO A 149 -42.79 31.06 52.88
CA PRO A 149 -43.90 30.30 53.46
C PRO A 149 -45.24 30.61 52.77
N SER A 150 -46.23 29.70 52.87
CA SER A 150 -47.52 29.81 52.18
C SER A 150 -48.35 31.04 52.63
N PRO A 151 -49.33 31.51 51.83
CA PRO A 151 -50.09 32.72 52.15
C PRO A 151 -50.86 32.58 53.46
N GLY A 152 -50.90 33.65 54.25
CA GLY A 152 -51.49 33.61 55.59
C GLY A 152 -51.34 34.92 56.37
N ILE A 153 -51.70 34.87 57.66
CA ILE A 153 -51.56 36.00 58.58
C ILE A 153 -50.26 35.86 59.37
N TYR A 154 -49.38 36.84 59.25
CA TYR A 154 -48.05 36.86 59.86
C TYR A 154 -47.95 37.95 60.93
N GLY A 155 -47.30 37.63 62.06
CA GLY A 155 -47.12 38.53 63.20
C GLY A 155 -45.86 39.41 63.16
N SER A 156 -45.01 39.25 62.14
CA SER A 156 -43.79 40.03 61.93
C SER A 156 -43.38 39.97 60.46
N SER A 157 -42.46 40.83 60.03
CA SER A 157 -41.89 40.79 58.68
C SER A 157 -41.30 39.41 58.36
N THR A 158 -41.58 38.89 57.17
CA THR A 158 -41.22 37.54 56.76
C THR A 158 -40.37 37.58 55.50
N GLU A 159 -39.32 36.75 55.41
CA GLU A 159 -38.61 36.48 54.16
C GLU A 159 -39.38 35.41 53.36
N LEU A 160 -39.79 35.75 52.14
CA LEU A 160 -40.43 34.86 51.20
C LEU A 160 -39.39 34.37 50.20
N THR A 161 -39.53 33.09 49.81
CA THR A 161 -38.74 32.45 48.77
C THR A 161 -39.67 31.92 47.69
N ILE A 162 -39.52 32.41 46.45
CA ILE A 162 -40.14 31.82 45.26
C ILE A 162 -39.15 30.83 44.66
N ALA A 163 -39.58 29.58 44.47
CA ALA A 163 -38.83 28.54 43.78
C ALA A 163 -39.47 28.23 42.44
N CYS A 164 -38.73 28.33 41.35
CA CYS A 164 -39.18 27.80 40.06
C CYS A 164 -38.73 26.34 39.95
N ASN A 165 -39.64 25.44 39.61
CA ASN A 165 -39.30 24.06 39.31
C ASN A 165 -39.71 23.75 37.88
N ASP A 166 -38.87 23.01 37.18
CA ASP A 166 -39.18 22.48 35.88
C ASP A 166 -38.57 21.08 35.75
N SER A 167 -39.12 20.27 34.84
CA SER A 167 -38.66 18.90 34.60
C SER A 167 -37.37 18.82 33.77
N VAL A 168 -37.05 19.87 33.00
CA VAL A 168 -35.84 19.96 32.18
C VAL A 168 -34.90 21.02 32.73
N ALA A 169 -35.31 22.28 32.74
CA ALA A 169 -34.47 23.37 33.24
C ALA A 169 -35.29 24.62 33.63
N PRO A 170 -35.42 24.96 34.94
CA PRO A 170 -36.08 26.19 35.34
C PRO A 170 -35.33 27.43 34.83
N GLY A 171 -36.06 28.50 34.54
CA GLY A 171 -35.51 29.76 34.04
C GLY A 171 -35.90 30.96 34.91
N ASN A 172 -36.06 32.14 34.31
CA ASN A 172 -36.27 33.36 35.08
C ASN A 172 -37.57 33.34 35.92
N ILE A 173 -37.51 33.92 37.12
CA ILE A 173 -38.67 34.17 38.01
C ILE A 173 -39.05 35.65 37.89
N ILE A 174 -40.34 35.95 37.78
CA ILE A 174 -40.86 37.32 37.85
C ILE A 174 -41.97 37.46 38.89
N TYR A 175 -41.94 38.54 39.67
CA TYR A 175 -42.96 38.79 40.70
C TYR A 175 -43.27 40.29 40.92
N THR A 176 -44.44 40.55 41.51
CA THR A 176 -44.92 41.86 41.95
C THR A 176 -45.47 41.75 43.37
N ILE A 177 -45.42 42.85 44.13
CA ILE A 177 -45.91 42.92 45.53
C ILE A 177 -47.06 43.92 45.71
N ASP A 178 -47.43 44.63 44.64
CA ASP A 178 -48.39 45.73 44.62
C ASP A 178 -49.71 45.36 43.90
N SER A 179 -49.98 44.06 43.77
CA SER A 179 -51.11 43.46 43.03
C SER A 179 -51.09 43.59 41.49
N SER A 180 -50.11 44.28 40.90
CA SER A 180 -49.96 44.34 39.44
C SER A 180 -49.64 42.95 38.86
N THR A 181 -50.08 42.65 37.63
CA THR A 181 -49.85 41.31 37.06
C THR A 181 -48.43 41.22 36.49
N PRO A 182 -47.61 40.25 36.93
CA PRO A 182 -46.27 40.11 36.40
C PRO A 182 -46.25 39.64 34.94
N SER A 183 -45.43 40.27 34.10
CA SER A 183 -45.25 39.93 32.68
C SER A 183 -43.79 40.04 32.26
N PHE A 184 -43.31 39.10 31.44
CA PHE A 184 -41.97 39.17 30.85
C PHE A 184 -41.92 40.10 29.63
N GLU A 185 -43.06 40.38 28.98
CA GLU A 185 -43.13 41.24 27.79
C GLU A 185 -44.46 42.03 27.73
N PRO A 186 -44.45 43.38 27.81
CA PRO A 186 -43.34 44.18 28.34
C PRO A 186 -43.10 43.81 29.81
N ILE A 187 -41.86 43.99 30.28
CA ILE A 187 -41.47 43.66 31.64
C ILE A 187 -42.34 44.44 32.65
N GLN A 188 -43.05 43.70 33.49
CA GLN A 188 -43.83 44.23 34.61
C GLN A 188 -43.54 43.40 35.85
N GLY A 189 -42.82 43.96 36.82
CA GLY A 189 -42.38 43.28 38.04
C GLY A 189 -40.87 43.20 38.18
N SER A 190 -40.40 42.52 39.23
CA SER A 190 -38.98 42.24 39.48
C SER A 190 -38.61 40.86 38.97
N ILE A 191 -37.53 40.75 38.20
CA ILE A 191 -37.05 39.50 37.60
C ILE A 191 -35.76 39.03 38.29
N SER A 192 -35.56 37.71 38.40
CA SER A 192 -34.27 37.10 38.76
C SER A 192 -34.00 35.80 38.01
N ASN A 193 -32.74 35.39 37.98
CA ASN A 193 -32.33 34.05 37.52
C ASN A 193 -32.81 32.94 38.49
N PRO A 194 -32.96 31.69 38.01
CA PRO A 194 -33.33 30.51 38.81
C PRO A 194 -32.23 30.07 39.78
N LYS A 195 -32.49 29.11 40.68
CA LYS A 195 -33.78 28.43 40.95
C LYS A 195 -34.70 29.19 41.92
N LEU A 196 -34.13 30.08 42.74
CA LEU A 196 -34.81 30.66 43.90
C LEU A 196 -34.67 32.18 43.93
N LYS A 197 -35.76 32.88 44.29
CA LYS A 197 -35.76 34.31 44.61
C LYS A 197 -36.21 34.56 46.03
N LYS A 198 -35.37 35.22 46.82
CA LYS A 198 -35.67 35.67 48.20
C LYS A 198 -35.98 37.16 48.26
N PHE A 199 -36.99 37.55 49.04
CA PHE A 199 -37.32 38.95 49.36
C PHE A 199 -38.11 39.04 50.67
N THR A 200 -38.06 40.19 51.35
CA THR A 200 -38.78 40.40 52.62
C THR A 200 -40.06 41.20 52.42
N LEU A 201 -41.13 40.82 53.12
CA LEU A 201 -42.43 41.50 53.11
C LEU A 201 -42.91 41.76 54.55
N GLY A 202 -43.80 42.74 54.74
CA GLY A 202 -44.45 42.97 56.04
C GLY A 202 -43.78 43.97 56.97
N SER A 203 -43.12 45.00 56.42
CA SER A 203 -42.55 46.10 57.21
C SER A 203 -43.60 46.97 57.93
N SER A 204 -44.87 46.87 57.56
CA SER A 204 -46.03 47.49 58.21
C SER A 204 -47.25 46.57 58.15
N ASP A 205 -48.19 46.75 59.08
CA ASP A 205 -49.49 46.06 59.04
C ASP A 205 -50.23 46.32 57.73
N GLY A 206 -50.94 45.32 57.22
CA GLY A 206 -51.72 45.42 55.99
C GLY A 206 -51.69 44.15 55.15
N THR A 207 -52.48 44.15 54.08
CA THR A 207 -52.52 43.06 53.10
C THR A 207 -51.63 43.40 51.92
N TYR A 208 -50.73 42.49 51.59
CA TYR A 208 -49.85 42.53 50.43
C TYR A 208 -50.23 41.38 49.50
N THR A 209 -50.45 41.68 48.22
CA THR A 209 -50.76 40.65 47.23
C THR A 209 -49.52 40.38 46.40
N VAL A 210 -48.89 39.23 46.65
CA VAL A 210 -47.75 38.77 45.86
C VAL A 210 -48.29 38.04 44.64
N LYS A 211 -47.93 38.51 43.44
CA LYS A 211 -48.17 37.75 42.22
C LYS A 211 -46.85 37.33 41.63
N TYR A 212 -46.75 36.09 41.19
CA TYR A 212 -45.50 35.55 40.66
C TYR A 212 -45.75 34.50 39.58
N ARG A 213 -44.75 34.30 38.72
CA ARG A 213 -44.67 33.23 37.73
C ARG A 213 -43.21 33.07 37.30
N CYS A 214 -42.87 31.94 36.70
CA CYS A 214 -41.59 31.70 36.08
C CYS A 214 -41.72 31.26 34.62
N ARG A 215 -40.62 31.45 33.91
CA ARG A 215 -40.38 30.99 32.55
C ARG A 215 -39.24 29.98 32.61
N ASP A 216 -39.35 28.86 31.92
CA ASP A 216 -38.25 27.88 31.82
C ASP A 216 -37.16 28.36 30.84
N LEU A 217 -36.08 27.60 30.66
CA LEU A 217 -35.05 27.93 29.67
C LEU A 217 -35.54 27.75 28.22
N ALA A 218 -36.57 26.93 27.99
CA ALA A 218 -37.18 26.74 26.67
C ALA A 218 -37.99 27.96 26.21
N GLY A 219 -38.43 28.79 27.16
CA GLY A 219 -39.28 29.96 26.96
C GLY A 219 -40.75 29.72 27.29
N ASN A 220 -41.15 28.53 27.75
CA ASN A 220 -42.52 28.29 28.21
C ASN A 220 -42.75 29.02 29.52
N VAL A 221 -43.94 29.60 29.66
CA VAL A 221 -44.27 30.43 30.83
C VAL A 221 -45.51 29.89 31.50
N GLU A 222 -45.44 29.76 32.82
CA GLU A 222 -46.57 29.31 33.62
C GLU A 222 -47.65 30.40 33.80
N ASN A 223 -48.77 30.00 34.39
CA ASN A 223 -49.84 30.90 34.80
C ASN A 223 -49.44 31.74 36.03
N VAL A 224 -50.04 32.93 36.17
CA VAL A 224 -49.76 33.81 37.31
C VAL A 224 -50.36 33.22 38.59
N HIS A 225 -49.50 32.95 39.57
CA HIS A 225 -49.90 32.70 40.96
C HIS A 225 -50.26 34.02 41.64
N THR A 226 -51.31 34.04 42.46
CA THR A 226 -51.77 35.22 43.20
C THR A 226 -52.03 34.86 44.64
N ASP A 227 -51.18 35.37 45.53
CA ASP A 227 -51.10 34.93 46.90
C ASP A 227 -51.19 36.11 47.88
N PRO A 228 -52.27 36.20 48.69
CA PRO A 228 -52.44 37.29 49.65
C PRO A 228 -51.73 37.00 50.97
N TYR A 229 -50.86 37.91 51.39
CA TYR A 229 -50.20 37.89 52.69
C TYR A 229 -50.73 39.02 53.56
N GLU A 230 -51.22 38.70 54.74
CA GLU A 230 -51.67 39.69 55.72
C GLU A 230 -50.64 39.78 56.83
N PHE A 231 -50.16 40.99 57.11
CA PHE A 231 -49.30 41.24 58.27
C PHE A 231 -50.12 41.95 59.33
N ASN A 232 -50.20 41.32 60.50
CA ASN A 232 -50.84 41.87 61.68
C ASN A 232 -49.95 41.56 62.88
N HIS A 233 -49.19 42.56 63.31
CA HIS A 233 -48.21 42.42 64.38
C HIS A 233 -48.82 42.06 65.75
N ASN A 234 -50.15 41.92 65.88
CA ASN A 234 -50.83 41.42 67.08
C ASN A 234 -51.01 39.88 67.14
N VAL A 235 -50.60 39.12 66.11
CA VAL A 235 -50.65 37.63 66.10
C VAL A 235 -49.40 37.04 66.79
N PRO A 236 -49.55 36.08 67.74
CA PRO A 236 -48.40 35.40 68.34
C PRO A 236 -47.51 34.69 67.32
N THR A 237 -46.24 35.07 67.23
CA THR A 237 -45.21 34.41 66.42
C THR A 237 -44.59 33.26 67.21
N VAL A 238 -44.64 32.05 66.65
CA VAL A 238 -44.03 30.82 67.22
C VAL A 238 -42.74 30.52 66.47
N THR A 239 -41.64 30.33 67.21
CA THR A 239 -40.32 29.97 66.64
C THR A 239 -39.95 28.56 67.05
N ILE A 240 -39.54 27.70 66.10
CA ILE A 240 -38.99 26.36 66.35
C ILE A 240 -37.48 26.40 66.06
N SER A 241 -36.68 25.73 66.89
CA SER A 241 -35.22 25.66 66.79
C SER A 241 -34.69 24.33 67.31
N ASN A 242 -33.43 23.99 67.01
CA ASN A 242 -32.73 22.81 67.55
C ASN A 242 -33.47 21.47 67.34
N LEU A 243 -34.03 21.25 66.14
CA LEU A 243 -34.54 19.93 65.77
C LEU A 243 -33.37 18.94 65.69
N ASN A 244 -33.48 17.80 66.39
CA ASN A 244 -32.44 16.77 66.35
C ASN A 244 -32.44 15.96 65.05
N SER A 245 -33.60 15.65 64.49
CA SER A 245 -33.75 15.02 63.17
C SER A 245 -35.15 15.24 62.61
N SER A 246 -35.24 15.40 61.28
CA SER A 246 -36.50 15.38 60.53
C SER A 246 -36.96 13.96 60.17
N GLY A 247 -36.10 12.95 60.37
CA GLY A 247 -36.39 11.53 60.19
C GLY A 247 -36.28 10.76 61.50
N VAL A 248 -37.22 9.85 61.75
CA VAL A 248 -37.21 8.96 62.93
C VAL A 248 -37.54 7.54 62.54
N SER A 249 -37.04 6.57 63.29
CA SER A 249 -37.22 5.15 63.03
C SER A 249 -37.40 4.38 64.33
N SER A 250 -38.20 3.31 64.29
CA SER A 250 -38.33 2.37 65.41
C SER A 250 -37.30 1.24 65.38
N LEU A 251 -36.48 1.15 64.33
CA LEU A 251 -35.40 0.18 64.24
C LEU A 251 -34.34 0.39 65.33
N THR A 252 -33.78 -0.72 65.82
CA THR A 252 -32.79 -0.69 66.89
C THR A 252 -31.52 0.02 66.43
N GLY A 253 -31.11 1.07 67.14
CA GLY A 253 -29.93 1.87 66.85
C GLY A 253 -30.18 3.10 65.99
N ALA A 254 -31.35 3.21 65.34
CA ALA A 254 -31.75 4.37 64.55
C ALA A 254 -32.24 5.54 65.46
N ILE A 255 -32.67 6.65 64.85
CA ILE A 255 -33.12 7.84 65.58
C ILE A 255 -34.53 7.61 66.13
N GLY A 256 -34.62 7.16 67.39
CA GLY A 256 -35.87 6.76 68.02
C GLY A 256 -36.78 7.90 68.52
N THR A 257 -36.33 9.17 68.49
CA THR A 257 -37.09 10.31 69.02
C THR A 257 -36.89 11.57 68.18
N ALA A 258 -37.96 12.31 67.92
CA ALA A 258 -37.91 13.68 67.39
C ALA A 258 -38.02 14.66 68.56
N SER A 259 -37.04 15.57 68.68
CA SER A 259 -36.94 16.56 69.74
C SER A 259 -36.61 17.93 69.16
N PHE A 260 -37.29 18.98 69.65
CA PHE A 260 -37.04 20.36 69.23
C PHE A 260 -37.33 21.35 70.36
N ASN A 261 -36.75 22.54 70.24
CA ASN A 261 -37.02 23.69 71.08
C ASN A 261 -38.02 24.63 70.39
N TRP A 262 -38.90 25.28 71.14
CA TRP A 262 -39.84 26.25 70.61
C TRP A 262 -40.12 27.39 71.59
N SER A 263 -40.52 28.55 71.07
CA SER A 263 -40.92 29.71 71.88
C SER A 263 -42.05 30.49 71.20
N SER A 264 -42.74 31.35 71.95
CA SER A 264 -43.76 32.27 71.45
C SER A 264 -43.41 33.68 71.90
N ASN A 265 -43.54 34.69 71.04
CA ASN A 265 -43.30 36.09 71.43
C ASN A 265 -44.43 36.68 72.31
N TYR A 266 -45.54 35.96 72.51
CA TYR A 266 -46.61 36.32 73.44
C TYR A 266 -46.75 35.32 74.59
N SER A 267 -47.20 35.81 75.75
CA SER A 267 -47.70 35.00 76.86
C SER A 267 -49.17 34.61 76.61
N GLY A 268 -49.52 33.35 76.83
CA GLY A 268 -50.87 32.85 76.54
C GLY A 268 -50.99 31.33 76.73
N SER A 269 -52.00 30.72 76.11
CA SER A 269 -52.15 29.25 76.09
C SER A 269 -51.47 28.66 74.85
N TYR A 270 -50.99 27.42 74.93
CA TYR A 270 -50.40 26.72 73.78
C TYR A 270 -50.91 25.27 73.67
N SER A 271 -50.78 24.71 72.46
CA SER A 271 -50.96 23.28 72.22
C SER A 271 -50.01 22.79 71.12
N ILE A 272 -49.32 21.69 71.35
CA ILE A 272 -48.54 20.94 70.36
C ILE A 272 -49.41 19.78 69.88
N ARG A 273 -49.58 19.64 68.57
CA ARG A 273 -50.54 18.72 67.95
C ARG A 273 -49.88 17.90 66.86
N LEU A 274 -50.24 16.63 66.73
CA LEU A 274 -49.80 15.73 65.68
C LEU A 274 -50.85 15.64 64.57
N ASN A 275 -50.37 15.69 63.32
CA ASN A 275 -51.14 15.58 62.08
C ASN A 275 -52.39 16.47 62.07
N ALA A 276 -52.25 17.67 62.62
CA ALA A 276 -53.28 18.69 62.57
C ALA A 276 -53.26 19.40 61.21
N SER A 277 -54.39 20.00 60.84
CA SER A 277 -54.51 20.92 59.71
C SER A 277 -54.57 22.38 60.15
N ASN A 278 -54.85 22.64 61.43
CA ASN A 278 -54.88 23.94 62.06
C ASN A 278 -54.78 23.78 63.59
N CYS A 279 -54.81 24.88 64.34
CA CYS A 279 -54.70 24.86 65.81
C CYS A 279 -55.92 24.33 66.57
N GLN A 280 -56.91 23.77 65.86
CA GLN A 280 -58.13 23.21 66.43
C GLN A 280 -58.31 21.72 66.10
N SER A 281 -57.58 21.18 65.13
CA SER A 281 -57.65 19.78 64.70
C SER A 281 -56.44 18.96 65.18
N GLY A 282 -56.36 17.69 64.75
CA GLY A 282 -55.28 16.76 65.09
C GLY A 282 -55.26 16.29 66.54
N THR A 283 -54.31 15.40 66.85
CA THR A 283 -54.15 14.82 68.19
C THR A 283 -53.31 15.75 69.06
N ILE A 284 -53.84 16.21 70.20
CA ILE A 284 -53.06 17.04 71.13
C ILE A 284 -52.00 16.16 71.80
N LEU A 285 -50.72 16.50 71.60
CA LEU A 285 -49.58 15.85 72.22
C LEU A 285 -49.24 16.49 73.57
N GLN A 286 -49.36 17.81 73.65
CA GLN A 286 -49.10 18.61 74.86
C GLN A 286 -49.87 19.92 74.80
N SER A 287 -50.31 20.46 75.94
CA SER A 287 -50.90 21.81 76.03
C SER A 287 -50.63 22.45 77.39
N GLY A 288 -50.75 23.77 77.47
CA GLY A 288 -50.50 24.51 78.73
C GLY A 288 -50.48 26.01 78.53
N ASN A 289 -49.79 26.72 79.42
CA ASN A 289 -49.51 28.15 79.30
C ASN A 289 -48.06 28.38 78.89
N VAL A 290 -47.82 29.35 78.02
CA VAL A 290 -46.51 29.80 77.57
C VAL A 290 -46.28 31.23 78.01
N ILE A 291 -45.04 31.57 78.35
CA ILE A 291 -44.60 32.94 78.65
C ILE A 291 -43.83 33.46 77.45
N ALA A 292 -44.05 34.72 77.10
CA ALA A 292 -43.38 35.40 76.00
C ALA A 292 -41.85 35.22 76.05
N ASN A 293 -41.27 34.83 74.92
CA ASN A 293 -39.84 34.71 74.62
C ASN A 293 -39.07 33.67 75.46
N ILE A 294 -39.75 32.78 76.19
CA ILE A 294 -39.10 31.67 76.89
C ILE A 294 -39.05 30.42 75.98
N ILE A 295 -37.86 29.81 75.91
CA ILE A 295 -37.65 28.57 75.16
C ILE A 295 -38.20 27.38 75.96
N ASN A 296 -38.99 26.55 75.29
CA ASN A 296 -39.56 25.30 75.78
C ASN A 296 -39.03 24.14 74.92
N SER A 297 -38.88 22.96 75.50
CA SER A 297 -38.43 21.76 74.78
C SER A 297 -39.58 20.75 74.65
N PHE A 298 -39.65 20.07 73.52
CA PHE A 298 -40.59 18.99 73.26
C PHE A 298 -39.87 17.78 72.67
N SER A 299 -40.29 16.58 73.05
CA SER A 299 -39.75 15.33 72.52
C SER A 299 -40.84 14.28 72.37
N ILE A 300 -40.79 13.51 71.29
CA ILE A 300 -41.77 12.48 70.95
C ILE A 300 -41.10 11.25 70.34
N SER A 301 -41.58 10.06 70.71
CA SER A 301 -41.07 8.77 70.22
C SER A 301 -41.44 8.53 68.75
N ALA A 302 -40.55 7.87 68.00
CA ALA A 302 -40.79 7.40 66.63
C ALA A 302 -42.09 6.59 66.52
N THR A 303 -42.40 5.78 67.54
CA THR A 303 -43.60 4.92 67.58
C THR A 303 -44.91 5.70 67.64
N SER A 304 -44.87 7.00 67.96
CA SER A 304 -46.06 7.87 67.99
C SER A 304 -46.42 8.41 66.60
N PHE A 305 -45.57 8.21 65.59
CA PHE A 305 -45.79 8.62 64.21
C PHE A 305 -46.29 7.46 63.33
N ASN A 306 -47.12 7.79 62.34
CA ASN A 306 -47.45 6.86 61.26
C ASN A 306 -46.21 6.67 60.35
N ILE A 307 -46.03 5.49 59.77
CA ILE A 307 -44.98 5.29 58.75
C ILE A 307 -45.21 6.27 57.60
N GLY A 308 -44.16 6.97 57.16
CA GLY A 308 -44.23 8.05 56.18
C GLY A 308 -44.31 9.45 56.81
N PRO A 309 -44.76 10.46 56.05
CA PRO A 309 -44.75 11.86 56.48
C PRO A 309 -45.80 12.16 57.55
N ASN A 310 -45.40 12.91 58.57
CA ASN A 310 -46.24 13.43 59.64
C ASN A 310 -45.95 14.91 59.85
N THR A 311 -46.90 15.65 60.44
CA THR A 311 -46.75 17.08 60.73
C THR A 311 -47.02 17.37 62.20
N ILE A 312 -46.14 18.12 62.85
CA ILE A 312 -46.34 18.65 64.20
C ILE A 312 -46.73 20.12 64.08
N PHE A 313 -47.83 20.51 64.72
CA PHE A 313 -48.28 21.89 64.85
C PHE A 313 -47.98 22.39 66.26
N VAL A 314 -47.25 23.50 66.37
CA VAL A 314 -47.03 24.21 67.64
C VAL A 314 -47.86 25.49 67.60
N CYS A 315 -48.93 25.52 68.37
CA CYS A 315 -49.88 26.63 68.40
C CYS A 315 -49.75 27.45 69.68
N ALA A 316 -49.70 28.77 69.57
CA ALA A 316 -49.75 29.71 70.69
C ALA A 316 -50.94 30.67 70.52
N ARG A 317 -51.71 30.88 71.59
CA ARG A 317 -52.95 31.64 71.59
C ARG A 317 -52.96 32.69 72.69
N ALA A 318 -53.13 33.94 72.26
CA ALA A 318 -53.45 35.11 73.09
C ALA A 318 -54.82 35.67 72.65
N ALA A 319 -54.89 36.91 72.17
CA ALA A 319 -56.11 37.47 71.54
C ALA A 319 -56.39 36.85 70.16
N LEU A 320 -55.33 36.55 69.41
CA LEU A 320 -55.32 35.79 68.16
C LEU A 320 -54.47 34.52 68.34
N THR A 321 -54.58 33.57 67.42
CA THR A 321 -53.82 32.31 67.46
C THR A 321 -52.78 32.31 66.35
N GLY A 322 -51.51 32.13 66.70
CA GLY A 322 -50.45 31.88 65.73
C GLY A 322 -49.83 30.50 65.93
N TYR A 323 -49.10 30.03 64.92
CA TYR A 323 -48.58 28.67 64.91
C TYR A 323 -47.32 28.54 64.06
N GLN A 324 -46.61 27.44 64.27
CA GLN A 324 -45.56 26.96 63.39
C GLN A 324 -45.72 25.46 63.17
N THR A 325 -45.32 24.97 62.00
CA THR A 325 -45.37 23.54 61.68
C THR A 325 -43.99 22.95 61.53
N LEU A 326 -43.89 21.65 61.76
CA LEU A 326 -42.67 20.86 61.56
C LEU A 326 -43.04 19.52 60.92
N ALA A 327 -42.39 19.18 59.80
CA ALA A 327 -42.55 17.88 59.17
C ALA A 327 -41.57 16.86 59.78
N ILE A 328 -42.08 15.69 60.17
CA ILE A 328 -41.29 14.54 60.64
C ILE A 328 -41.70 13.33 59.81
N VAL A 329 -40.74 12.63 59.21
CA VAL A 329 -41.00 11.40 58.46
C VAL A 329 -40.56 10.21 59.30
N ARG A 330 -41.46 9.23 59.48
CA ARG A 330 -41.08 7.95 60.07
C ARG A 330 -40.66 7.00 58.96
N ASP A 331 -39.42 6.53 59.03
CA ASP A 331 -38.84 5.59 58.08
C ASP A 331 -38.41 4.29 58.76
N GLU A 332 -38.60 3.17 58.07
CA GLU A 332 -38.16 1.85 58.55
C GLU A 332 -37.47 1.04 57.43
N SER A 333 -37.27 1.61 56.23
CA SER A 333 -36.44 0.98 55.20
C SER A 333 -34.96 1.27 55.43
N GLN A 334 -34.10 0.30 55.12
CA GLN A 334 -32.66 0.54 55.05
C GLN A 334 -32.30 0.98 53.64
N PRO A 335 -31.37 1.94 53.47
CA PRO A 335 -30.91 2.34 52.15
C PRO A 335 -30.07 1.23 51.50
N SER A 336 -30.04 1.20 50.17
CA SER A 336 -29.19 0.30 49.37
C SER A 336 -28.18 1.11 48.57
N ILE A 337 -26.89 0.75 48.69
CA ILE A 337 -25.80 1.45 48.01
C ILE A 337 -25.32 0.60 46.83
N ILE A 338 -25.21 1.21 45.65
CA ILE A 338 -24.72 0.56 44.44
C ILE A 338 -23.52 1.36 43.90
N PRO A 339 -22.32 0.76 43.82
CA PRO A 339 -21.17 1.38 43.18
C PRO A 339 -21.31 1.38 41.65
N ASN A 340 -20.93 2.49 41.02
CA ASN A 340 -20.83 2.63 39.58
C ASN A 340 -19.50 3.31 39.21
N PRO A 341 -18.60 2.65 38.45
CA PRO A 341 -18.72 1.29 37.94
C PRO A 341 -18.63 0.22 39.05
N GLY A 342 -19.22 -0.95 38.80
CA GLY A 342 -19.17 -2.09 39.72
C GLY A 342 -17.76 -2.67 39.89
N GLY A 343 -17.59 -3.63 40.79
CA GLY A 343 -16.30 -4.30 41.01
C GLY A 343 -15.81 -5.08 39.78
N GLY A 344 -14.52 -5.02 39.49
CA GLY A 344 -13.92 -5.74 38.38
C GLY A 344 -12.47 -5.34 38.05
N ASN A 345 -11.95 -5.93 36.98
CA ASN A 345 -10.60 -5.64 36.49
C ASN A 345 -10.67 -4.63 35.33
N TYR A 346 -10.06 -3.46 35.52
CA TYR A 346 -10.12 -2.35 34.56
C TYR A 346 -8.76 -2.03 33.94
N GLY A 347 -8.76 -1.71 32.64
CA GLY A 347 -7.55 -1.32 31.91
C GLY A 347 -7.24 0.17 32.02
N LYS A 348 -8.25 1.00 32.32
CA LYS A 348 -8.15 2.45 32.48
C LYS A 348 -8.44 2.86 33.93
N ALA A 349 -7.91 4.00 34.34
CA ALA A 349 -8.19 4.57 35.65
C ALA A 349 -9.70 4.74 35.85
N GLN A 350 -10.23 4.28 36.99
CA GLN A 350 -11.65 4.36 37.31
C GLN A 350 -11.86 5.26 38.53
N SER A 351 -12.97 5.99 38.49
CA SER A 351 -13.52 6.70 39.65
C SER A 351 -14.89 6.11 39.97
N VAL A 352 -15.07 5.62 41.19
CA VAL A 352 -16.30 4.97 41.64
C VAL A 352 -17.22 5.99 42.27
N ASN A 353 -18.42 6.13 41.71
CA ASN A 353 -19.52 6.86 42.30
C ASN A 353 -20.47 5.90 43.03
N PHE A 354 -21.27 6.39 43.96
CA PHE A 354 -22.33 5.62 44.59
C PHE A 354 -23.70 6.18 44.22
N SER A 355 -24.59 5.31 43.75
CA SER A 355 -26.02 5.60 43.74
C SER A 355 -26.65 5.02 45.00
N CYS A 356 -27.53 5.78 45.62
CA CYS A 356 -28.27 5.33 46.78
C CYS A 356 -29.76 5.22 46.46
N LEU A 357 -30.35 4.09 46.84
CA LEU A 357 -31.77 3.81 46.67
C LEU A 357 -32.41 3.60 48.03
N ASP A 358 -33.47 4.34 48.28
CA ASP A 358 -34.32 4.20 49.46
C ASP A 358 -35.78 4.39 49.03
N ASN A 359 -36.69 3.64 49.65
CA ASN A 359 -38.10 3.58 49.24
C ASN A 359 -38.95 4.72 49.85
N ASN A 360 -38.30 5.73 50.45
CA ASN A 360 -38.93 6.77 51.25
C ASN A 360 -38.54 8.19 50.76
N PRO A 361 -39.44 9.20 50.84
CA PRO A 361 -39.17 10.60 50.46
C PRO A 361 -37.98 11.29 51.14
N LEU A 362 -37.44 10.77 52.25
CA LEU A 362 -36.23 11.32 52.87
C LEU A 362 -34.95 11.01 52.07
N GLY A 363 -34.95 9.91 51.31
CA GLY A 363 -33.78 9.42 50.61
C GLY A 363 -32.61 9.09 51.55
N CYS A 364 -31.43 8.97 50.97
CA CYS A 364 -30.24 8.58 51.71
C CYS A 364 -29.54 9.78 52.34
N GLY A 365 -29.07 9.61 53.58
CA GLY A 365 -28.30 10.61 54.31
C GLY A 365 -26.82 10.55 53.93
N LYS A 366 -26.06 9.66 54.59
CA LYS A 366 -24.59 9.61 54.48
C LYS A 366 -24.11 8.25 54.01
N ILE A 367 -23.01 8.23 53.29
CA ILE A 367 -22.31 6.99 52.90
C ILE A 367 -20.87 7.08 53.41
N ALA A 368 -20.39 6.01 54.06
CA ALA A 368 -19.02 5.87 54.51
C ALA A 368 -18.35 4.70 53.80
N TYR A 369 -17.08 4.84 53.44
CA TYR A 369 -16.33 3.80 52.74
C TYR A 369 -14.88 3.67 53.24
N THR A 370 -14.25 2.54 52.90
CA THR A 370 -12.84 2.24 53.16
C THR A 370 -12.22 1.56 51.93
N LEU A 371 -10.92 1.76 51.71
CA LEU A 371 -10.15 1.17 50.61
C LEU A 371 -9.17 0.08 51.08
N ASP A 372 -8.96 -0.03 52.39
CA ASP A 372 -8.02 -0.95 53.03
C ASP A 372 -8.68 -2.29 53.44
N GLY A 373 -9.97 -2.46 53.15
CA GLY A 373 -10.75 -3.66 53.48
C GLY A 373 -11.30 -3.71 54.91
N SER A 374 -11.08 -2.68 55.74
CA SER A 374 -11.70 -2.57 57.07
C SER A 374 -13.19 -2.22 56.95
N ASP A 375 -14.04 -2.63 57.91
CA ASP A 375 -15.48 -2.35 57.83
C ASP A 375 -15.77 -0.87 58.17
N PRO A 376 -16.38 -0.09 57.25
CA PRO A 376 -16.79 1.27 57.55
C PRO A 376 -17.94 1.27 58.57
N ASN A 377 -18.04 2.33 59.36
CA ASN A 377 -19.00 2.42 60.46
C ASN A 377 -19.54 3.85 60.60
N ILE A 378 -20.87 3.97 60.66
CA ILE A 378 -21.60 5.22 60.89
C ILE A 378 -22.37 5.09 62.20
N ASN A 379 -22.28 6.11 63.05
CA ASN A 379 -23.16 6.23 64.20
C ASN A 379 -24.57 6.63 63.73
N ALA A 380 -25.49 5.67 63.80
CA ALA A 380 -26.88 5.82 63.37
C ALA A 380 -27.67 6.94 64.09
N SER A 381 -27.27 7.33 65.30
CA SER A 381 -28.01 8.32 66.10
C SER A 381 -27.72 9.78 65.75
N ASN A 382 -26.57 10.06 65.10
CA ASN A 382 -26.12 11.42 64.83
C ASN A 382 -25.34 11.58 63.50
N GLY A 383 -25.19 10.49 62.73
CA GLY A 383 -24.52 10.48 61.44
C GLY A 383 -23.00 10.67 61.48
N THR A 384 -22.34 10.57 62.64
CA THR A 384 -20.87 10.69 62.73
C THR A 384 -20.21 9.41 62.22
N ILE A 385 -19.21 9.53 61.34
CA ILE A 385 -18.43 8.39 60.85
C ILE A 385 -17.43 7.97 61.93
N LEU A 386 -17.53 6.72 62.37
CA LEU A 386 -16.66 6.14 63.40
C LEU A 386 -15.44 5.42 62.78
N ASN A 387 -15.61 4.87 61.57
CA ASN A 387 -14.52 4.30 60.78
C ASN A 387 -14.80 4.48 59.28
N GLY A 388 -13.78 4.86 58.51
CA GLY A 388 -13.89 5.13 57.07
C GLY A 388 -13.94 6.62 56.72
N ILE A 389 -14.22 6.90 55.45
CA ILE A 389 -14.24 8.24 54.85
C ILE A 389 -15.66 8.55 54.37
N GLU A 390 -16.13 9.78 54.59
CA GLU A 390 -17.42 10.24 54.05
C GLU A 390 -17.35 10.35 52.53
N PHE A 391 -18.32 9.76 51.84
CA PHE A 391 -18.47 9.93 50.41
C PHE A 391 -19.02 11.33 50.10
N GLN A 392 -18.18 12.17 49.50
CA GLN A 392 -18.56 13.51 49.02
C GLN A 392 -18.22 13.72 47.54
N ASN A 393 -17.29 12.93 47.01
CA ASN A 393 -16.80 13.00 45.63
C ASN A 393 -16.50 11.58 45.12
N PRO A 394 -16.51 11.34 43.78
CA PRO A 394 -16.12 10.06 43.20
C PRO A 394 -14.78 9.54 43.72
N ILE A 395 -14.71 8.24 44.02
CA ILE A 395 -13.57 7.59 44.67
C ILE A 395 -12.57 7.12 43.62
N SER A 396 -11.38 7.70 43.59
CA SER A 396 -10.31 7.23 42.70
C SER A 396 -9.71 5.92 43.23
N ILE A 397 -9.69 4.89 42.38
CA ILE A 397 -9.10 3.59 42.72
C ILE A 397 -7.62 3.56 42.33
N PRO A 398 -6.69 3.23 43.26
CA PRO A 398 -5.27 3.07 42.96
C PRO A 398 -4.97 2.07 41.83
N VAL A 399 -3.99 2.40 40.98
CA VAL A 399 -3.51 1.52 39.90
C VAL A 399 -2.43 0.55 40.40
N ASN A 400 -2.38 -0.63 39.77
CA ASN A 400 -1.45 -1.74 40.01
C ASN A 400 -1.50 -2.36 41.41
N SER A 401 -2.63 -2.21 42.13
CA SER A 401 -2.88 -2.84 43.41
C SER A 401 -4.31 -3.34 43.49
N ALA A 402 -4.53 -4.51 44.11
CA ALA A 402 -5.87 -4.99 44.41
C ALA A 402 -6.48 -4.15 45.54
N VAL A 403 -7.67 -3.63 45.32
CA VAL A 403 -8.39 -2.75 46.25
C VAL A 403 -9.72 -3.41 46.59
N THR A 404 -10.03 -3.50 47.87
CA THR A 404 -11.35 -3.92 48.34
C THR A 404 -12.07 -2.70 48.90
N LEU A 405 -12.99 -2.17 48.12
CA LEU A 405 -13.84 -1.04 48.52
C LEU A 405 -14.99 -1.60 49.36
N LYS A 406 -15.01 -1.27 50.65
CA LYS A 406 -16.16 -1.55 51.52
C LYS A 406 -16.93 -0.27 51.80
N PHE A 407 -18.26 -0.36 51.88
CA PHE A 407 -19.12 0.81 52.04
C PHE A 407 -20.40 0.49 52.82
N ILE A 408 -20.95 1.50 53.48
CA ILE A 408 -22.19 1.47 54.26
C ILE A 408 -22.93 2.80 54.10
N GLY A 409 -24.26 2.75 54.01
CA GLY A 409 -25.13 3.93 53.95
C GLY A 409 -25.98 4.10 55.20
N ALA A 410 -26.35 5.34 55.51
CA ALA A 410 -27.32 5.72 56.52
C ALA A 410 -28.37 6.65 55.89
N ASP A 411 -29.65 6.41 56.14
CA ASP A 411 -30.71 7.36 55.78
C ASP A 411 -30.83 8.51 56.82
N LEU A 412 -31.76 9.44 56.60
CA LEU A 412 -32.02 10.55 57.54
C LEU A 412 -32.79 10.15 58.81
N ALA A 413 -33.33 8.93 58.88
CA ALA A 413 -33.94 8.35 60.07
C ALA A 413 -32.95 7.54 60.93
N GLY A 414 -31.72 7.36 60.45
CA GLY A 414 -30.66 6.60 61.11
C GLY A 414 -30.67 5.10 60.79
N ASN A 415 -31.41 4.64 59.77
CA ASN A 415 -31.35 3.25 59.33
C ASN A 415 -30.06 3.01 58.54
N LEU A 416 -29.26 2.04 58.98
CA LEU A 416 -28.00 1.67 58.31
C LEU A 416 -28.23 0.54 57.31
N SER A 417 -27.60 0.64 56.14
CA SER A 417 -27.45 -0.50 55.23
C SER A 417 -26.52 -1.57 55.85
N PRO A 418 -26.55 -2.82 55.34
CA PRO A 418 -25.44 -3.75 55.57
C PRO A 418 -24.12 -3.19 55.01
N VAL A 419 -22.99 -3.63 55.58
CA VAL A 419 -21.66 -3.39 54.96
C VAL A 419 -21.57 -4.20 53.68
N GLN A 420 -21.35 -3.52 52.56
CA GLN A 420 -21.19 -4.11 51.23
C GLN A 420 -19.73 -3.98 50.78
N SER A 421 -19.32 -4.80 49.80
CA SER A 421 -17.93 -4.81 49.31
C SER A 421 -17.85 -5.03 47.80
N ALA A 422 -16.91 -4.35 47.14
CA ALA A 422 -16.57 -4.53 45.74
C ALA A 422 -15.04 -4.58 45.55
N ALA A 423 -14.56 -5.56 44.78
CA ALA A 423 -13.13 -5.73 44.49
C ALA A 423 -12.76 -5.07 43.16
N TYR A 424 -11.66 -4.32 43.16
CA TYR A 424 -11.13 -3.64 41.98
C TYR A 424 -9.65 -3.98 41.78
N PHE A 425 -9.26 -4.17 40.53
CA PHE A 425 -7.86 -4.20 40.12
C PHE A 425 -7.70 -3.40 38.82
N ILE A 426 -6.94 -2.32 38.87
CA ILE A 426 -6.72 -1.45 37.72
C ILE A 426 -5.27 -1.57 37.28
N THR A 427 -5.03 -1.89 36.02
CA THR A 427 -3.67 -1.86 35.44
C THR A 427 -3.70 -1.00 34.20
N THR A 428 -2.84 0.02 34.12
CA THR A 428 -2.65 0.83 32.91
C THR A 428 -1.52 0.32 32.02
N GLN A 429 -0.80 -0.70 32.48
CA GLN A 429 0.30 -1.30 31.74
C GLN A 429 -0.25 -2.24 30.66
N VAL A 430 0.17 -2.02 29.43
CA VAL A 430 -0.20 -2.81 28.25
C VAL A 430 0.91 -3.78 27.84
N ALA A 431 0.57 -4.80 27.06
CA ALA A 431 1.54 -5.76 26.53
C ALA A 431 2.37 -5.18 25.38
N THR A 432 3.61 -5.61 25.27
CA THR A 432 4.41 -5.48 24.05
C THR A 432 4.15 -6.72 23.19
N VAL A 433 3.67 -6.51 21.95
CA VAL A 433 3.38 -7.58 21.00
C VAL A 433 4.39 -7.53 19.87
N THR A 434 5.00 -8.67 19.54
CA THR A 434 6.01 -8.78 18.47
C THR A 434 5.62 -9.85 17.46
N THR A 435 5.80 -9.56 16.17
CA THR A 435 5.64 -10.56 15.10
C THR A 435 7.00 -11.19 14.76
N ASN A 436 7.03 -12.51 14.68
CA ASN A 436 8.26 -13.29 14.48
C ASN A 436 8.43 -13.71 13.01
N SER A 437 7.36 -14.23 12.40
CA SER A 437 7.40 -14.75 11.03
C SER A 437 6.03 -14.73 10.36
N PHE A 438 6.03 -14.71 9.03
CA PHE A 438 4.84 -14.70 8.19
C PHE A 438 4.89 -15.85 7.17
N THR A 439 3.73 -16.45 6.88
CA THR A 439 3.58 -17.45 5.81
C THR A 439 2.34 -17.11 4.97
N PRO A 440 2.48 -16.72 3.69
CA PRO A 440 3.76 -16.49 2.99
C PRO A 440 4.56 -15.31 3.60
N VAL A 441 5.88 -15.36 3.46
CA VAL A 441 6.82 -14.35 3.99
C VAL A 441 6.61 -12.97 3.32
N SER A 442 6.17 -12.98 2.05
CA SER A 442 5.88 -11.76 1.28
C SER A 442 4.76 -10.91 1.88
N ARG A 443 3.86 -11.52 2.67
CA ARG A 443 2.59 -10.91 3.12
C ARG A 443 1.70 -10.45 1.96
N VAL A 444 1.86 -11.09 0.81
CA VAL A 444 1.01 -10.91 -0.36
C VAL A 444 0.31 -12.22 -0.64
N VAL A 445 -1.02 -12.19 -0.75
CA VAL A 445 -1.85 -13.38 -0.97
C VAL A 445 -2.72 -13.20 -2.20
N ASN A 446 -2.99 -14.30 -2.91
CA ASN A 446 -3.94 -14.33 -4.03
C ASN A 446 -5.41 -14.45 -3.56
N ALA A 447 -6.30 -14.83 -4.47
CA ALA A 447 -7.73 -14.97 -4.20
C ALA A 447 -8.10 -16.17 -3.31
N THR A 448 -7.18 -17.10 -3.06
CA THR A 448 -7.46 -18.36 -2.37
C THR A 448 -6.56 -18.63 -1.17
N SER A 449 -5.43 -17.93 -1.06
CA SER A 449 -4.42 -18.21 -0.03
C SER A 449 -4.70 -17.43 1.25
N ASP A 450 -4.68 -18.13 2.38
CA ASP A 450 -4.73 -17.52 3.71
C ASP A 450 -3.36 -16.94 4.09
N GLN A 451 -3.34 -16.07 5.11
CA GLN A 451 -2.10 -15.55 5.68
C GLN A 451 -1.92 -16.05 7.11
N SER A 452 -0.75 -16.61 7.41
CA SER A 452 -0.36 -16.94 8.78
C SER A 452 0.70 -15.98 9.31
N VAL A 453 0.64 -15.71 10.61
CA VAL A 453 1.60 -14.92 11.38
C VAL A 453 1.90 -15.63 12.70
N THR A 454 3.18 -15.74 13.05
CA THR A 454 3.61 -16.18 14.37
C THR A 454 4.03 -14.96 15.18
N TRP A 455 3.51 -14.81 16.38
CA TRP A 455 3.71 -13.63 17.22
C TRP A 455 3.79 -13.99 18.71
N VAL A 456 4.31 -13.08 19.53
CA VAL A 456 4.50 -13.26 20.98
C VAL A 456 4.00 -12.02 21.72
N SER A 457 3.46 -12.23 22.93
CA SER A 457 3.17 -11.18 23.91
C SER A 457 4.14 -11.31 25.09
N ASP A 458 4.62 -10.20 25.63
CA ASP A 458 5.43 -10.17 26.87
C ASP A 458 4.57 -10.35 28.15
N ARG A 459 3.25 -10.38 28.02
CA ARG A 459 2.29 -10.47 29.12
C ARG A 459 1.17 -11.48 28.84
N ASN A 460 0.63 -12.04 29.92
CA ASN A 460 -0.61 -12.81 29.88
C ASN A 460 -1.79 -11.87 29.57
N GLY A 461 -2.74 -12.33 28.77
CA GLY A 461 -3.93 -11.53 28.44
C GLY A 461 -4.90 -12.23 27.50
N VAL A 462 -6.03 -11.58 27.24
CA VAL A 462 -6.97 -11.99 26.19
C VAL A 462 -6.61 -11.21 24.93
N PHE A 463 -6.51 -11.90 23.80
CA PHE A 463 -6.14 -11.29 22.53
C PHE A 463 -7.23 -11.45 21.47
N THR A 464 -7.22 -10.51 20.52
CA THR A 464 -8.00 -10.57 19.29
C THR A 464 -7.14 -10.04 18.13
N ILE A 465 -7.30 -10.60 16.94
CA ILE A 465 -6.72 -10.11 15.69
C ILE A 465 -7.82 -9.42 14.92
N ARG A 466 -7.57 -8.17 14.52
CA ARG A 466 -8.58 -7.26 14.00
C ARG A 466 -8.13 -6.60 12.70
N SER A 467 -9.08 -6.17 11.88
CA SER A 467 -8.87 -5.14 10.85
C SER A 467 -9.39 -3.79 11.33
N GLY A 468 -8.71 -2.71 10.96
CA GLY A 468 -9.11 -1.35 11.32
C GLY A 468 -7.93 -0.45 11.67
N ALA A 469 -8.22 0.68 12.32
CA ALA A 469 -7.20 1.64 12.74
C ALA A 469 -6.70 1.39 14.17
N ASN A 470 -7.54 0.82 15.04
CA ASN A 470 -7.22 0.59 16.45
C ASN A 470 -7.91 -0.67 16.99
N CYS A 471 -7.55 -1.04 18.23
CA CYS A 471 -8.03 -2.24 18.90
C CYS A 471 -9.44 -2.11 19.52
N ASP A 472 -9.93 -0.88 19.67
CA ASP A 472 -11.22 -0.60 20.31
C ASP A 472 -12.39 -0.86 19.36
N PHE A 473 -12.24 -0.45 18.09
CA PHE A 473 -13.31 -0.52 17.09
C PHE A 473 -13.02 -1.47 15.92
N GLY A 474 -11.83 -2.06 15.86
CA GLY A 474 -11.45 -2.96 14.77
C GLY A 474 -12.34 -4.21 14.70
N THR A 475 -12.68 -4.67 13.49
CA THR A 475 -13.47 -5.88 13.29
C THR A 475 -12.62 -7.11 13.56
N ILE A 476 -13.08 -8.03 14.41
CA ILE A 476 -12.38 -9.29 14.69
C ILE A 476 -12.37 -10.15 13.44
N LEU A 477 -11.19 -10.62 13.06
CA LEU A 477 -11.00 -11.44 11.87
C LEU A 477 -11.37 -12.90 12.12
N SER A 478 -11.69 -13.61 11.05
CA SER A 478 -11.95 -15.05 11.08
C SER A 478 -10.70 -15.88 10.75
N GLY A 479 -10.57 -17.05 11.37
CA GLY A 479 -9.47 -17.98 11.15
C GLY A 479 -9.07 -18.77 12.39
N THR A 480 -7.84 -19.28 12.43
CA THR A 480 -7.31 -20.06 13.54
C THR A 480 -6.50 -19.17 14.47
N ASN A 481 -6.74 -19.28 15.79
CA ASN A 481 -6.07 -18.47 16.83
C ASN A 481 -6.16 -16.96 16.55
N VAL A 482 -7.31 -16.49 16.09
CA VAL A 482 -7.60 -15.06 15.85
C VAL A 482 -8.23 -14.37 17.07
N ALA A 483 -8.67 -15.13 18.06
CA ALA A 483 -9.08 -14.65 19.38
C ALA A 483 -8.84 -15.74 20.42
N GLY A 484 -8.59 -15.36 21.68
CA GLY A 484 -8.38 -16.31 22.77
C GLY A 484 -7.52 -15.74 23.90
N SER A 485 -6.85 -16.60 24.64
CA SER A 485 -5.90 -16.21 25.69
C SER A 485 -4.46 -16.45 25.24
N VAL A 486 -3.55 -15.59 25.67
CA VAL A 486 -2.10 -15.71 25.43
C VAL A 486 -1.34 -15.74 26.74
N THR A 487 -0.25 -16.52 26.77
CA THR A 487 0.71 -16.60 27.88
C THR A 487 1.99 -15.87 27.50
N ALA A 488 2.52 -15.08 28.44
CA ALA A 488 3.75 -14.31 28.28
C ALA A 488 4.91 -15.18 27.77
N GLY A 489 5.57 -14.72 26.70
CA GLY A 489 6.74 -15.38 26.11
C GLY A 489 6.46 -16.62 25.26
N VAL A 490 5.21 -17.07 25.15
CA VAL A 490 4.84 -18.26 24.35
C VAL A 490 4.39 -17.83 22.95
N PRO A 491 5.05 -18.28 21.86
CA PRO A 491 4.62 -17.95 20.50
C PRO A 491 3.25 -18.54 20.14
N VAL A 492 2.43 -17.73 19.48
CA VAL A 492 1.13 -18.10 18.92
C VAL A 492 1.22 -17.99 17.40
N THR A 493 0.81 -19.04 16.69
CA THR A 493 0.62 -19.00 15.24
C THR A 493 -0.84 -18.82 14.93
N SER A 494 -1.17 -17.71 14.27
CA SER A 494 -2.52 -17.35 13.86
C SER A 494 -2.64 -17.39 12.35
N THR A 495 -3.67 -18.05 11.84
CA THR A 495 -4.00 -18.11 10.41
C THR A 495 -5.26 -17.28 10.18
N ILE A 496 -5.13 -16.24 9.38
CA ILE A 496 -6.21 -15.32 9.01
C ILE A 496 -6.74 -15.75 7.64
N LEU A 497 -8.04 -16.01 7.56
CA LEU A 497 -8.66 -16.48 6.32
C LEU A 497 -8.66 -15.39 5.24
N ASN A 498 -8.52 -15.81 4.00
CA ASN A 498 -8.50 -14.94 2.83
C ASN A 498 -9.79 -14.10 2.66
N SER A 499 -10.92 -14.62 3.16
CA SER A 499 -12.23 -13.96 3.16
C SER A 499 -12.24 -12.64 3.93
N ASN A 500 -11.28 -12.42 4.85
CA ASN A 500 -11.15 -11.17 5.59
C ASN A 500 -10.46 -10.05 4.79
N PHE A 501 -9.86 -10.37 3.64
CA PHE A 501 -9.09 -9.42 2.87
C PHE A 501 -9.87 -8.89 1.66
N VAL A 502 -9.85 -7.58 1.48
CA VAL A 502 -10.25 -6.93 0.23
C VAL A 502 -9.05 -6.75 -0.69
N SER A 503 -9.28 -6.60 -1.99
CA SER A 503 -8.19 -6.35 -2.95
C SER A 503 -7.41 -5.09 -2.57
N GLY A 504 -6.08 -5.18 -2.58
CA GLY A 504 -5.19 -4.11 -2.12
C GLY A 504 -4.66 -4.35 -0.70
N ALA A 505 -4.23 -3.27 -0.05
CA ALA A 505 -3.61 -3.31 1.28
C ALA A 505 -4.68 -3.42 2.39
N ASN A 506 -4.48 -4.37 3.30
CA ASN A 506 -5.32 -4.61 4.46
C ASN A 506 -4.48 -4.41 5.73
N SER A 507 -4.89 -3.49 6.60
CA SER A 507 -4.24 -3.25 7.89
C SER A 507 -4.76 -4.25 8.92
N ILE A 508 -3.84 -4.97 9.57
CA ILE A 508 -4.14 -5.98 10.57
C ILE A 508 -3.48 -5.59 11.88
N LEU A 509 -4.24 -5.68 12.97
CA LEU A 509 -3.75 -5.47 14.32
C LEU A 509 -3.87 -6.75 15.13
N ILE A 510 -2.84 -7.04 15.92
CA ILE A 510 -2.92 -8.02 17.01
C ILE A 510 -3.06 -7.22 18.29
N CYS A 511 -4.17 -7.41 19.00
CA CYS A 511 -4.57 -6.63 20.16
C CYS A 511 -4.63 -7.53 21.39
N VAL A 512 -3.79 -7.28 22.39
CA VAL A 512 -3.77 -7.99 23.68
C VAL A 512 -4.30 -7.05 24.76
N ALA A 513 -5.47 -7.37 25.30
CA ALA A 513 -6.10 -6.60 26.37
C ALA A 513 -5.35 -6.79 27.69
N ASN A 514 -5.13 -5.70 28.42
CA ASN A 514 -4.54 -5.73 29.75
C ASN A 514 -5.55 -6.08 30.87
N ALA A 515 -6.85 -5.97 30.61
CA ALA A 515 -7.94 -6.23 31.54
C ALA A 515 -9.22 -6.66 30.79
N ALA A 516 -10.25 -7.09 31.52
CA ALA A 516 -11.51 -7.56 30.93
C ALA A 516 -12.55 -6.44 30.73
N LEU A 517 -12.58 -5.44 31.62
CA LEU A 517 -13.49 -4.30 31.55
C LEU A 517 -12.69 -3.05 31.17
N ASP A 518 -13.24 -2.22 30.28
CA ASP A 518 -12.60 -1.00 29.75
C ASP A 518 -11.07 -1.18 29.47
N PRO A 519 -10.72 -2.14 28.60
CA PRO A 519 -9.33 -2.54 28.39
C PRO A 519 -8.49 -1.44 27.73
N LEU A 520 -7.19 -1.43 28.04
CA LEU A 520 -6.16 -0.87 27.17
C LEU A 520 -5.46 -2.01 26.44
N TYR A 521 -5.06 -1.77 25.19
CA TYR A 521 -4.49 -2.79 24.33
C TYR A 521 -3.01 -2.57 24.08
N GLY A 522 -2.23 -3.60 24.40
CA GLY A 522 -0.92 -3.80 23.79
C GLY A 522 -1.13 -4.26 22.36
N ASN A 523 -0.50 -3.62 21.38
CA ASN A 523 -0.73 -3.99 19.99
C ASN A 523 0.49 -3.87 19.10
N THR A 524 0.43 -4.61 17.99
CA THR A 524 1.32 -4.46 16.85
C THR A 524 0.49 -4.53 15.58
N SER A 525 0.92 -3.83 14.54
CA SER A 525 0.23 -3.81 13.25
C SER A 525 1.15 -4.22 12.11
N PHE A 526 0.54 -4.79 11.09
CA PHE A 526 1.21 -5.12 9.83
C PHE A 526 0.20 -5.08 8.69
N THR A 527 0.71 -5.06 7.46
CA THR A 527 -0.12 -5.01 6.25
C THR A 527 -0.06 -6.33 5.50
N ILE A 528 -1.23 -6.82 5.07
CA ILE A 528 -1.37 -7.91 4.12
C ILE A 528 -1.92 -7.33 2.82
N THR A 529 -1.26 -7.61 1.69
CA THR A 529 -1.76 -7.18 0.38
C THR A 529 -2.47 -8.35 -0.30
N LYS A 530 -3.76 -8.19 -0.63
CA LYS A 530 -4.46 -9.15 -1.49
C LYS A 530 -4.34 -8.72 -2.93
N ASP A 531 -3.78 -9.58 -3.77
CA ASP A 531 -3.63 -9.36 -5.19
C ASP A 531 -4.27 -10.51 -5.97
N ASN A 532 -5.41 -10.23 -6.58
CA ASN A 532 -6.16 -11.20 -7.37
C ASN A 532 -5.91 -11.07 -8.88
N THR A 533 -4.96 -10.23 -9.29
CA THR A 533 -4.70 -9.95 -10.70
C THR A 533 -3.57 -10.80 -11.22
N ARG A 534 -3.78 -11.46 -12.36
CA ARG A 534 -2.75 -12.29 -12.99
C ARG A 534 -1.64 -11.41 -13.58
N PRO A 535 -0.37 -11.83 -13.52
CA PRO A 535 0.70 -11.14 -14.23
C PRO A 535 0.49 -11.26 -15.74
N THR A 536 0.84 -10.19 -16.46
CA THR A 536 0.83 -10.12 -17.93
C THR A 536 2.21 -9.73 -18.43
N VAL A 537 2.49 -9.96 -19.72
CA VAL A 537 3.74 -9.53 -20.35
C VAL A 537 3.58 -8.10 -20.84
N SER A 538 4.44 -7.21 -20.35
CA SER A 538 4.49 -5.81 -20.78
C SER A 538 5.30 -5.63 -22.06
N SER A 539 6.41 -6.36 -22.19
CA SER A 539 7.25 -6.33 -23.40
C SER A 539 8.19 -7.52 -23.45
N THR A 540 8.63 -7.86 -24.67
CA THR A 540 9.66 -8.85 -24.93
C THR A 540 10.81 -8.23 -25.71
N ASN A 541 12.01 -8.75 -25.51
CA ASN A 541 13.17 -8.49 -26.36
C ASN A 541 13.86 -9.83 -26.67
N PRO A 542 13.84 -10.32 -27.91
CA PRO A 542 13.40 -9.62 -29.11
C PRO A 542 11.90 -9.35 -29.13
N VAL A 543 11.52 -8.21 -29.72
CA VAL A 543 10.11 -7.79 -29.81
C VAL A 543 9.36 -8.75 -30.73
N ASP A 544 8.14 -9.10 -30.33
CA ASP A 544 7.28 -9.95 -31.14
C ASP A 544 6.94 -9.33 -32.49
N PHE A 545 6.85 -10.20 -33.49
CA PHE A 545 6.63 -9.85 -34.87
C PHE A 545 5.26 -9.18 -35.05
N ASN A 546 5.30 -7.95 -35.56
CA ASN A 546 4.13 -7.20 -36.01
C ASN A 546 4.14 -7.08 -37.53
N ILE A 547 3.07 -7.54 -38.19
CA ILE A 547 2.97 -7.51 -39.66
C ILE A 547 2.96 -6.08 -40.24
N ALA A 548 2.51 -5.08 -39.48
CA ALA A 548 2.47 -3.69 -39.91
C ALA A 548 3.84 -3.00 -39.83
N THR A 549 4.72 -3.47 -38.93
CA THR A 549 6.06 -2.91 -38.69
C THR A 549 7.05 -4.04 -38.42
N PRO A 550 7.42 -4.84 -39.45
CA PRO A 550 8.29 -5.99 -39.25
C PRO A 550 9.69 -5.55 -38.80
N VAL A 551 10.04 -5.85 -37.54
CA VAL A 551 11.37 -5.61 -36.98
C VAL A 551 12.20 -6.89 -37.14
N PHE A 552 13.29 -6.80 -37.89
CA PHE A 552 14.27 -7.89 -37.98
C PHE A 552 15.36 -7.70 -36.93
N VAL A 553 15.53 -8.73 -36.12
CA VAL A 553 16.41 -8.71 -34.95
C VAL A 553 17.81 -9.09 -35.41
N THR A 554 18.82 -8.33 -34.98
CA THR A 554 20.20 -8.75 -35.21
C THR A 554 20.43 -10.06 -34.44
N PRO A 555 21.01 -11.12 -35.03
CA PRO A 555 21.08 -12.44 -34.39
C PRO A 555 21.98 -12.55 -33.15
N SER A 556 22.27 -11.47 -32.42
CA SER A 556 23.27 -11.43 -31.36
C SER A 556 22.86 -10.55 -30.18
N PRO A 557 23.03 -11.03 -28.93
CA PRO A 557 23.24 -12.41 -28.49
C PRO A 557 21.94 -13.25 -28.56
N GLY A 558 22.06 -14.59 -28.47
CA GLY A 558 20.94 -15.53 -28.36
C GLY A 558 20.20 -15.41 -27.01
N ARG A 559 19.52 -14.30 -26.79
CA ARG A 559 18.87 -13.92 -25.54
C ARG A 559 17.40 -13.63 -25.78
N ILE A 560 16.56 -14.06 -24.84
CA ILE A 560 15.16 -13.64 -24.71
C ILE A 560 15.00 -12.94 -23.37
N GLN A 561 14.40 -11.76 -23.37
CA GLN A 561 14.10 -10.99 -22.18
C GLN A 561 12.60 -10.69 -22.14
N ILE A 562 11.99 -10.93 -20.98
CA ILE A 562 10.55 -10.82 -20.76
C ILE A 562 10.37 -9.85 -19.60
N VAL A 563 9.59 -8.79 -19.83
CA VAL A 563 9.20 -7.84 -18.79
C VAL A 563 7.73 -8.11 -18.45
N PHE A 564 7.47 -8.46 -17.21
CA PHE A 564 6.13 -8.67 -16.66
C PHE A 564 5.55 -7.37 -16.10
N SER A 565 4.22 -7.27 -16.06
CA SER A 565 3.50 -6.10 -15.56
C SER A 565 3.60 -5.93 -14.04
N LYS A 566 4.08 -6.94 -13.31
CA LYS A 566 4.15 -6.99 -11.84
C LYS A 566 5.34 -7.81 -11.36
N ASN A 567 5.63 -7.73 -10.06
CA ASN A 567 6.69 -8.52 -9.43
C ASN A 567 6.36 -10.01 -9.45
N MET A 568 7.31 -10.81 -9.93
CA MET A 568 7.26 -12.26 -10.06
C MET A 568 7.92 -12.95 -8.86
N ASP A 569 7.49 -14.17 -8.56
CA ASP A 569 8.21 -15.04 -7.62
C ASP A 569 9.44 -15.62 -8.32
N THR A 570 10.58 -14.93 -8.16
CA THR A 570 11.86 -15.27 -8.78
C THR A 570 12.47 -16.60 -8.31
N SER A 571 11.87 -17.25 -7.31
CA SER A 571 12.32 -18.55 -6.77
C SER A 571 11.48 -19.74 -7.25
N PHE A 572 10.38 -19.47 -7.95
CA PHE A 572 9.41 -20.48 -8.36
C PHE A 572 9.79 -21.21 -9.66
N GLY A 573 9.18 -22.37 -9.89
CA GLY A 573 9.17 -23.03 -11.20
C GLY A 573 10.52 -23.60 -11.68
N GLY A 574 11.54 -23.63 -10.81
CA GLY A 574 12.89 -24.10 -11.17
C GLY A 574 13.70 -23.13 -12.05
N ILE A 575 13.16 -21.93 -12.33
CA ILE A 575 13.79 -20.91 -13.18
C ILE A 575 14.38 -19.74 -12.37
N SER A 576 14.92 -20.04 -11.19
CA SER A 576 15.62 -19.04 -10.37
C SER A 576 16.92 -18.57 -11.02
N SER A 577 17.42 -17.41 -10.60
CA SER A 577 18.65 -16.85 -11.16
C SER A 577 19.83 -17.82 -11.02
N GLY A 578 20.46 -18.15 -12.14
CA GLY A 578 21.56 -19.13 -12.22
C GLY A 578 21.12 -20.55 -12.61
N SER A 579 19.81 -20.85 -12.63
CA SER A 579 19.30 -22.12 -13.13
C SER A 579 19.73 -22.34 -14.58
N LYS A 580 20.27 -23.54 -14.86
CA LYS A 580 20.61 -24.00 -16.21
C LYS A 580 19.78 -25.24 -16.53
N ILE A 581 18.90 -25.14 -17.52
CA ILE A 581 17.98 -26.23 -17.89
C ILE A 581 18.24 -26.63 -19.35
N LYS A 582 18.49 -27.93 -19.57
CA LYS A 582 18.58 -28.52 -20.91
C LYS A 582 17.15 -28.72 -21.44
N ASN A 583 16.81 -28.04 -22.52
CA ASN A 583 15.53 -28.18 -23.22
C ASN A 583 15.76 -29.04 -24.45
N VAL A 584 15.16 -30.23 -24.45
CA VAL A 584 15.32 -31.25 -25.49
C VAL A 584 14.03 -31.42 -26.28
N CYS A 585 14.16 -31.71 -27.57
CA CYS A 585 13.02 -31.97 -28.44
C CYS A 585 12.58 -33.43 -28.42
N TYR A 586 13.45 -34.38 -28.07
CA TYR A 586 13.15 -35.81 -28.16
C TYR A 586 13.75 -36.60 -27.01
N PRO A 587 12.96 -37.37 -26.24
CA PRO A 587 11.50 -37.24 -26.15
C PRO A 587 11.15 -35.86 -25.61
N ILE A 588 10.06 -35.26 -26.12
CA ILE A 588 9.57 -33.97 -25.62
C ILE A 588 9.21 -34.16 -24.14
N PRO A 589 9.75 -33.33 -23.21
CA PRO A 589 9.34 -33.37 -21.82
C PRO A 589 7.83 -33.18 -21.68
N THR A 590 7.19 -33.75 -20.67
CA THR A 590 5.74 -33.60 -20.47
C THR A 590 5.32 -32.16 -20.15
N ASN A 591 6.22 -31.37 -19.57
CA ASN A 591 6.01 -29.93 -19.33
C ASN A 591 7.37 -29.19 -19.35
N PRO A 592 7.93 -28.92 -20.54
CA PRO A 592 9.19 -28.21 -20.64
C PRO A 592 9.02 -26.75 -20.17
N PRO A 593 9.95 -26.21 -19.36
CA PRO A 593 9.87 -24.82 -18.94
C PRO A 593 9.94 -23.88 -20.15
N LEU A 594 10.76 -24.18 -21.15
CA LEU A 594 10.91 -23.37 -22.35
C LEU A 594 11.05 -24.25 -23.59
N THR A 595 10.35 -23.91 -24.66
CA THR A 595 10.54 -24.50 -25.99
C THR A 595 10.88 -23.42 -27.00
N ILE A 596 11.71 -23.77 -27.99
CA ILE A 596 12.07 -22.89 -29.11
C ILE A 596 12.03 -23.69 -30.40
N SER A 597 11.40 -23.12 -31.42
CA SER A 597 11.31 -23.70 -32.75
C SER A 597 11.67 -22.69 -33.84
N VAL A 598 12.20 -23.19 -34.96
CA VAL A 598 12.46 -22.40 -36.17
C VAL A 598 11.58 -22.88 -37.30
N PHE A 599 10.96 -21.93 -37.99
CA PHE A 599 10.10 -22.22 -39.13
C PHE A 599 10.94 -22.65 -40.35
N ASP A 600 10.51 -23.69 -41.06
CA ASP A 600 11.14 -24.15 -42.31
C ASP A 600 10.36 -23.74 -43.57
N GLY A 601 9.25 -23.01 -43.42
CA GLY A 601 8.37 -22.66 -44.53
C GLY A 601 7.08 -23.47 -44.56
N VAL A 602 7.04 -24.60 -43.86
CA VAL A 602 5.89 -25.51 -43.79
C VAL A 602 5.48 -25.77 -42.33
N SER A 603 6.43 -26.12 -41.48
CA SER A 603 6.24 -26.47 -40.07
C SER A 603 7.21 -25.72 -39.13
N TRP A 604 6.90 -25.82 -37.84
CA TRP A 604 7.78 -25.35 -36.77
C TRP A 604 8.65 -26.51 -36.28
N ASP A 605 9.95 -26.40 -36.49
CA ASP A 605 10.88 -27.45 -36.10
C ASP A 605 11.55 -27.11 -34.77
N CYS A 606 11.44 -28.01 -33.80
CA CYS A 606 12.02 -27.83 -32.48
C CYS A 606 13.56 -27.88 -32.50
N ILE A 607 14.20 -27.10 -31.64
CA ILE A 607 15.66 -27.09 -31.50
C ILE A 607 16.07 -27.33 -30.05
N ASP A 608 17.06 -28.21 -29.84
CA ASP A 608 17.67 -28.42 -28.53
C ASP A 608 18.59 -27.25 -28.12
N PHE A 609 18.54 -26.88 -26.85
CA PHE A 609 19.42 -25.86 -26.24
C PHE A 609 19.48 -25.99 -24.72
N THR A 610 20.50 -25.41 -24.12
CA THR A 610 20.53 -25.16 -22.67
C THR A 610 20.11 -23.71 -22.43
N ALA A 611 19.12 -23.47 -21.56
CA ALA A 611 18.71 -22.13 -21.15
C ALA A 611 19.29 -21.79 -19.77
N THR A 612 19.88 -20.61 -19.66
CA THR A 612 20.30 -20.02 -18.39
C THR A 612 19.34 -18.91 -18.01
N TYR A 613 18.69 -19.03 -16.86
CA TYR A 613 17.70 -18.06 -16.38
C TYR A 613 18.34 -17.05 -15.43
N THR A 614 18.01 -15.77 -15.60
CA THR A 614 18.47 -14.68 -14.73
C THR A 614 17.33 -13.69 -14.52
N TRP A 615 16.85 -13.54 -13.30
CA TRP A 615 15.97 -12.44 -12.93
C TRP A 615 16.80 -11.18 -12.72
N VAL A 616 16.75 -10.28 -13.72
CA VAL A 616 17.47 -8.99 -13.71
C VAL A 616 16.82 -8.02 -12.71
N SER A 617 15.51 -8.16 -12.52
CA SER A 617 14.72 -7.51 -11.47
C SER A 617 13.54 -8.41 -11.11
N ALA A 618 12.73 -8.03 -10.12
CA ALA A 618 11.51 -8.75 -9.79
C ALA A 618 10.50 -8.84 -10.94
N THR A 619 10.61 -7.98 -11.97
CA THR A 619 9.67 -7.97 -13.12
C THR A 619 10.31 -8.45 -14.42
N THR A 620 11.63 -8.67 -14.46
CA THR A 620 12.36 -8.88 -15.71
C THR A 620 13.14 -10.18 -15.67
N LEU A 621 12.71 -11.13 -16.51
CA LEU A 621 13.39 -12.40 -16.72
C LEU A 621 14.25 -12.32 -17.98
N GLN A 622 15.52 -12.62 -17.85
CA GLN A 622 16.45 -12.84 -18.96
C GLN A 622 16.73 -14.34 -19.09
N ILE A 623 16.71 -14.82 -20.32
CA ILE A 623 16.97 -16.20 -20.71
C ILE A 623 18.09 -16.16 -21.75
N ASP A 624 19.28 -16.61 -21.37
CA ASP A 624 20.41 -16.76 -22.27
C ASP A 624 20.46 -18.21 -22.77
N LEU A 625 20.43 -18.38 -24.08
CA LEU A 625 20.48 -19.71 -24.72
C LEU A 625 21.94 -20.13 -24.91
N SER A 626 22.21 -21.43 -24.91
CA SER A 626 23.54 -21.98 -25.22
C SER A 626 24.00 -21.60 -26.64
N TRP A 627 23.08 -21.21 -27.50
CA TRP A 627 23.38 -20.56 -28.76
C TRP A 627 23.90 -19.14 -28.50
N ILE A 628 25.18 -18.91 -28.79
CA ILE A 628 25.80 -17.59 -28.70
C ILE A 628 25.01 -16.54 -29.51
N ARG A 629 24.42 -16.97 -30.62
CA ARG A 629 23.68 -16.16 -31.59
C ARG A 629 22.52 -16.96 -32.17
N PHE A 630 21.40 -16.31 -32.45
CA PHE A 630 20.31 -16.92 -33.22
C PHE A 630 20.79 -17.21 -34.67
N PRO A 631 20.19 -18.19 -35.37
CA PRO A 631 20.42 -18.39 -36.80
C PRO A 631 20.04 -17.14 -37.61
N GLU A 632 20.71 -16.85 -38.71
CA GLU A 632 20.42 -15.68 -39.56
C GLU A 632 19.26 -15.97 -40.51
N ASN A 633 18.43 -14.95 -40.80
CA ASN A 633 17.25 -15.07 -41.67
C ASN A 633 16.24 -16.12 -41.20
N ALA A 634 16.21 -16.43 -39.91
CA ALA A 634 15.29 -17.38 -39.31
C ALA A 634 14.02 -16.70 -38.80
N LYS A 635 12.90 -17.40 -38.89
CA LYS A 635 11.70 -17.09 -38.13
C LYS A 635 11.69 -18.01 -36.91
N VAL A 636 11.78 -17.44 -35.72
CA VAL A 636 11.92 -18.15 -34.44
C VAL A 636 10.65 -17.95 -33.63
N THR A 637 10.13 -19.00 -33.03
CA THR A 637 9.09 -18.92 -32.00
C THR A 637 9.61 -19.53 -30.70
N TRP A 638 9.15 -19.02 -29.57
CA TRP A 638 9.48 -19.52 -28.26
C TRP A 638 8.26 -19.52 -27.36
N THR A 639 8.20 -20.46 -26.42
CA THR A 639 7.10 -20.61 -25.46
C THR A 639 7.66 -20.96 -24.09
N LEU A 640 7.48 -20.07 -23.12
CA LEU A 640 7.75 -20.25 -21.70
C LEU A 640 6.46 -20.69 -21.01
N SER A 641 6.49 -21.89 -20.41
CA SER A 641 5.32 -22.49 -19.75
C SER A 641 4.81 -21.58 -18.62
N LYS A 642 3.51 -21.36 -18.57
CA LYS A 642 2.87 -20.63 -17.45
C LYS A 642 3.02 -21.36 -16.12
N ASP A 643 3.26 -22.67 -16.14
CA ASP A 643 3.34 -23.50 -14.94
C ASP A 643 4.66 -23.30 -14.18
N VAL A 644 5.66 -22.68 -14.80
CA VAL A 644 6.90 -22.24 -14.14
C VAL A 644 6.87 -20.76 -13.73
N LEU A 645 5.73 -20.09 -13.89
CA LEU A 645 5.56 -18.67 -13.61
C LEU A 645 4.44 -18.41 -12.61
N ARG A 646 4.73 -17.58 -11.61
CA ARG A 646 3.72 -16.96 -10.77
C ARG A 646 4.20 -15.61 -10.25
N ASP A 647 3.27 -14.73 -9.93
CA ASP A 647 3.60 -13.51 -9.20
C ASP A 647 3.90 -13.79 -7.71
N VAL A 648 4.32 -12.76 -6.98
CA VAL A 648 4.61 -12.86 -5.53
C VAL A 648 3.38 -13.27 -4.70
N ALA A 649 2.17 -13.03 -5.21
CA ALA A 649 0.91 -13.43 -4.57
C ALA A 649 0.52 -14.89 -4.87
N GLY A 650 1.18 -15.52 -5.86
CA GLY A 650 0.92 -16.87 -6.32
C GLY A 650 -0.07 -16.96 -7.50
N ASN A 651 -0.38 -15.86 -8.19
CA ASN A 651 -1.18 -15.90 -9.41
C ASN A 651 -0.33 -16.32 -10.61
N THR A 652 -0.84 -17.26 -11.40
CA THR A 652 -0.20 -17.69 -12.65
C THR A 652 -0.70 -16.86 -13.85
N PRO A 653 0.14 -16.61 -14.87
CA PRO A 653 -0.34 -16.09 -16.16
C PRO A 653 -1.50 -16.94 -16.72
N LEU A 654 -2.38 -16.30 -17.50
CA LEU A 654 -3.54 -16.99 -18.08
C LEU A 654 -3.13 -18.07 -19.10
N ASN A 655 -2.17 -17.73 -19.96
CA ASN A 655 -1.65 -18.58 -21.02
C ASN A 655 -0.13 -18.67 -20.90
N ASP A 656 0.46 -19.62 -21.61
CA ASP A 656 1.91 -19.66 -21.79
C ASP A 656 2.41 -18.35 -22.39
N VAL A 657 3.60 -17.93 -21.96
CA VAL A 657 4.24 -16.71 -22.45
C VAL A 657 5.00 -17.09 -23.71
N GLN A 658 4.56 -16.58 -24.85
CA GLN A 658 5.13 -16.94 -26.14
C GLN A 658 5.43 -15.72 -26.99
N GLY A 659 6.39 -15.87 -27.89
CA GLY A 659 6.77 -14.82 -28.83
C GLY A 659 7.28 -15.39 -30.14
N THR A 660 7.19 -14.61 -31.20
CA THR A 660 7.70 -14.98 -32.53
C THR A 660 8.42 -13.79 -33.14
N PHE A 661 9.62 -13.96 -33.66
CA PHE A 661 10.39 -12.89 -34.29
C PHE A 661 11.18 -13.39 -35.50
N PHE A 662 11.68 -12.46 -36.31
CA PHE A 662 12.56 -12.76 -37.44
C PHE A 662 13.96 -12.23 -37.16
N THR A 663 14.98 -12.99 -37.55
CA THR A 663 16.37 -12.55 -37.50
C THR A 663 16.84 -12.05 -38.87
N ALA A 664 17.81 -11.15 -38.88
CA ALA A 664 18.47 -10.65 -40.10
C ALA A 664 19.81 -11.37 -40.35
N GLN A 665 20.40 -11.13 -41.52
CA GLN A 665 21.82 -11.43 -41.74
C GLN A 665 22.70 -10.46 -40.95
N ARG A 666 23.82 -10.95 -40.40
CA ARG A 666 24.80 -10.09 -39.73
C ARG A 666 25.53 -9.22 -40.74
N GLN A 667 25.84 -8.01 -40.32
CA GLN A 667 26.69 -7.08 -41.05
C GLN A 667 28.18 -7.37 -40.77
N GLU A 668 28.57 -8.65 -40.80
CA GLU A 668 29.99 -9.06 -40.74
C GLU A 668 30.54 -9.09 -42.16
N PHE A 669 31.69 -8.43 -42.36
CA PHE A 669 32.37 -8.40 -43.64
C PHE A 669 33.77 -8.96 -43.49
N PHE A 670 34.22 -9.74 -44.47
CA PHE A 670 35.61 -10.17 -44.59
C PHE A 670 36.12 -9.66 -45.93
N LYS A 671 37.26 -8.97 -45.92
CA LYS A 671 37.89 -8.55 -47.17
C LYS A 671 38.10 -9.77 -48.09
N PRO A 672 38.02 -9.63 -49.42
CA PRO A 672 38.25 -10.73 -50.34
C PRO A 672 39.60 -11.40 -50.11
N PHE A 673 39.59 -12.71 -49.88
CA PHE A 673 40.79 -13.53 -49.83
C PHE A 673 41.30 -13.81 -51.24
N LYS A 674 42.60 -14.14 -51.36
CA LYS A 674 43.11 -14.75 -52.58
C LYS A 674 42.35 -16.04 -52.86
N THR A 675 42.10 -16.28 -54.15
CA THR A 675 41.49 -17.51 -54.62
C THR A 675 42.46 -18.68 -54.60
N ASP A 676 43.76 -18.43 -54.53
CA ASP A 676 44.87 -19.39 -54.65
C ASP A 676 44.94 -20.11 -56.00
N GLN A 677 44.14 -19.70 -56.98
CA GLN A 677 44.25 -20.21 -58.35
C GLN A 677 45.49 -19.61 -59.00
N THR A 678 46.54 -20.38 -59.31
CA THR A 678 47.78 -19.86 -59.94
C THR A 678 47.90 -20.13 -61.45
N SER A 679 46.98 -20.92 -62.00
CA SER A 679 46.99 -21.33 -63.41
C SER A 679 46.00 -20.52 -64.25
N CYS A 680 46.28 -20.40 -65.55
CA CYS A 680 45.47 -19.67 -66.53
C CYS A 680 45.09 -20.59 -67.69
N TRP A 681 43.88 -20.42 -68.22
CA TRP A 681 43.35 -21.28 -69.28
C TRP A 681 42.66 -20.48 -70.38
N ASP A 682 42.74 -20.97 -71.61
CA ASP A 682 41.97 -20.43 -72.73
C ASP A 682 40.46 -20.78 -72.61
N THR A 683 39.68 -20.44 -73.64
CA THR A 683 38.24 -20.71 -73.70
C THR A 683 37.89 -22.19 -73.88
N SER A 684 38.82 -22.98 -74.44
CA SER A 684 38.66 -24.43 -74.63
C SER A 684 39.10 -25.24 -73.40
N GLY A 685 39.73 -24.58 -72.43
CA GLY A 685 40.22 -25.18 -71.19
C GLY A 685 41.67 -25.67 -71.27
N ASN A 686 42.43 -25.28 -72.29
CA ASN A 686 43.86 -25.59 -72.37
C ASN A 686 44.65 -24.64 -71.46
N LEU A 687 45.69 -25.17 -70.81
CA LEU A 687 46.60 -24.37 -69.99
C LEU A 687 47.39 -23.40 -70.87
N VAL A 688 47.46 -22.13 -70.46
CA VAL A 688 48.19 -21.06 -71.16
C VAL A 688 49.09 -20.28 -70.19
N PRO A 689 50.16 -19.61 -70.67
CA PRO A 689 50.94 -18.70 -69.84
C PRO A 689 50.06 -17.62 -69.22
N CYS A 690 50.22 -17.37 -67.91
CA CYS A 690 49.44 -16.37 -67.22
C CYS A 690 49.82 -14.93 -67.59
N ALA A 691 51.06 -14.67 -68.01
CA ALA A 691 51.52 -13.32 -68.32
C ALA A 691 50.65 -12.66 -69.41
N GLY A 692 50.07 -11.49 -69.11
CA GLY A 692 49.22 -10.73 -70.03
C GLY A 692 47.79 -11.26 -70.19
N SER A 693 47.43 -12.34 -69.50
CA SER A 693 46.09 -12.94 -69.59
C SER A 693 45.01 -12.16 -68.83
N ASN A 694 45.40 -11.35 -67.83
CA ASN A 694 44.53 -10.67 -66.87
C ASN A 694 43.55 -11.60 -66.11
N GLN A 695 43.82 -12.91 -66.13
CA GLN A 695 43.06 -13.90 -65.38
C GLN A 695 43.46 -13.87 -63.91
N ASP A 696 42.60 -14.45 -63.06
CA ASP A 696 42.86 -14.59 -61.63
C ASP A 696 44.20 -15.27 -61.34
N GLY A 697 44.55 -16.28 -62.14
CA GLY A 697 45.85 -16.98 -62.16
C GLY A 697 47.08 -16.06 -62.21
N GLN A 698 47.02 -15.01 -63.02
CA GLN A 698 48.09 -14.02 -63.13
C GLN A 698 48.08 -13.05 -61.95
N ASN A 699 46.88 -12.61 -61.60
CA ASN A 699 46.67 -11.38 -60.85
C ASN A 699 46.73 -11.57 -59.33
N GLN A 700 46.25 -12.71 -58.83
CA GLN A 700 46.36 -13.11 -57.42
C GLN A 700 45.89 -12.02 -56.43
N TYR A 701 44.82 -11.29 -56.76
CA TYR A 701 44.26 -10.24 -55.90
C TYR A 701 43.55 -10.81 -54.67
N GLY A 702 43.61 -10.08 -53.55
CA GLY A 702 43.00 -10.44 -52.28
C GLY A 702 44.01 -10.66 -51.16
N MET A 703 43.51 -10.91 -49.95
CA MET A 703 44.33 -11.17 -48.77
C MET A 703 44.98 -12.55 -48.80
N VAL A 704 46.27 -12.61 -48.42
CA VAL A 704 46.99 -13.88 -48.29
C VAL A 704 46.51 -14.61 -47.05
N ARG A 705 46.20 -15.90 -47.20
CA ARG A 705 45.79 -16.78 -46.11
C ARG A 705 46.97 -17.08 -45.20
N SER A 706 46.70 -17.10 -43.90
CA SER A 706 47.68 -17.51 -42.90
C SER A 706 46.98 -18.22 -41.75
N TYR A 707 47.36 -19.48 -41.50
CA TYR A 707 46.80 -20.30 -40.44
C TYR A 707 47.87 -20.70 -39.42
N THR A 708 47.49 -20.74 -38.13
CA THR A 708 48.34 -21.24 -37.05
C THR A 708 47.55 -22.24 -36.20
N VAL A 709 48.03 -23.47 -36.12
CA VAL A 709 47.43 -24.50 -35.26
C VAL A 709 47.98 -24.35 -33.85
N ARG A 710 47.10 -24.28 -32.85
CA ARG A 710 47.46 -24.13 -31.44
C ARG A 710 46.79 -25.17 -30.56
N TYR A 711 47.51 -25.53 -29.51
CA TYR A 711 47.00 -26.20 -28.33
C TYR A 711 47.12 -25.23 -27.16
N TYR A 712 46.00 -24.89 -26.55
CA TYR A 712 45.99 -24.02 -25.39
C TYR A 712 46.41 -24.79 -24.14
N SER A 713 47.12 -24.11 -23.23
CA SER A 713 47.60 -24.72 -21.98
C SER A 713 46.45 -25.35 -21.20
N GLY A 714 46.57 -26.63 -20.84
CA GLY A 714 45.51 -27.39 -20.16
C GLY A 714 44.55 -28.14 -21.10
N PHE A 715 44.65 -27.96 -22.42
CA PHE A 715 43.72 -28.54 -23.41
C PHE A 715 44.46 -29.31 -24.53
N ALA A 716 45.24 -30.32 -24.15
CA ALA A 716 46.15 -31.04 -25.06
C ALA A 716 45.48 -31.79 -26.23
N ASN A 717 44.15 -31.97 -26.21
CA ASN A 717 43.37 -32.62 -27.26
C ASN A 717 42.52 -31.66 -28.10
N ASP A 718 42.48 -30.37 -27.74
CA ASP A 718 41.57 -29.41 -28.32
C ASP A 718 42.31 -28.51 -29.32
N ALA A 719 42.67 -29.07 -30.46
CA ALA A 719 43.39 -28.34 -31.50
C ALA A 719 42.52 -27.23 -32.11
N VAL A 720 43.03 -25.99 -32.12
CA VAL A 720 42.38 -24.83 -32.73
C VAL A 720 43.24 -24.27 -33.87
N THR A 721 42.63 -24.05 -35.03
CA THR A 721 43.25 -23.35 -36.15
C THR A 721 42.88 -21.87 -36.08
N GLU A 722 43.85 -21.02 -35.78
CA GLU A 722 43.71 -19.57 -35.84
C GLU A 722 43.94 -19.10 -37.27
N ASP A 723 42.94 -18.45 -37.86
CA ASP A 723 43.10 -17.72 -39.11
C ASP A 723 43.59 -16.31 -38.80
N ASN A 724 44.90 -16.10 -38.98
CA ASN A 724 45.56 -14.81 -38.73
C ASN A 724 45.10 -13.72 -39.71
N THR A 725 44.38 -14.09 -40.77
CA THR A 725 43.88 -13.19 -41.81
C THR A 725 42.49 -12.65 -41.47
N SER A 726 41.56 -13.54 -41.08
CA SER A 726 40.18 -13.15 -40.71
C SER A 726 40.03 -12.82 -39.22
N GLY A 727 40.96 -13.28 -38.38
CA GLY A 727 40.83 -13.24 -36.92
C GLY A 727 39.90 -14.33 -36.37
N LEU A 728 39.35 -15.20 -37.22
CA LEU A 728 38.51 -16.31 -36.80
C LEU A 728 39.34 -17.45 -36.20
N LYS A 729 38.73 -18.18 -35.26
CA LYS A 729 39.27 -19.41 -34.71
C LYS A 729 38.37 -20.56 -35.12
N TRP A 730 38.95 -21.61 -35.65
CA TRP A 730 38.24 -22.79 -36.13
C TRP A 730 38.63 -24.01 -35.31
N LYS A 731 37.70 -24.91 -35.04
CA LYS A 731 38.09 -26.24 -34.60
C LYS A 731 38.91 -26.89 -35.73
N THR A 732 40.09 -27.39 -35.41
CA THR A 732 41.06 -27.87 -36.43
C THR A 732 40.51 -29.07 -37.20
N CYS A 733 39.90 -30.01 -36.51
CA CYS A 733 39.20 -31.14 -37.12
C CYS A 733 37.71 -30.82 -37.27
N SER A 734 37.09 -31.30 -38.36
CA SER A 734 35.64 -31.18 -38.54
C SER A 734 34.89 -31.84 -37.38
N GLU A 735 33.68 -31.40 -37.09
CA GLU A 735 32.92 -31.98 -35.99
C GLU A 735 32.65 -33.47 -36.22
N GLY A 736 32.87 -34.30 -35.20
CA GLY A 736 32.87 -35.77 -35.29
C GLY A 736 34.27 -36.39 -35.33
N LYS A 737 35.31 -35.55 -35.44
CA LYS A 737 36.72 -35.93 -35.44
C LYS A 737 37.52 -35.17 -34.37
N ILE A 738 38.65 -35.76 -33.96
CA ILE A 738 39.64 -35.14 -33.05
C ILE A 738 41.04 -35.19 -33.66
N SER A 739 41.94 -34.33 -33.22
CA SER A 739 43.34 -34.37 -33.65
C SER A 739 44.02 -35.64 -33.14
N ALA A 740 44.74 -36.36 -34.01
CA ALA A 740 45.66 -37.39 -33.55
C ALA A 740 46.72 -36.75 -32.62
N LEU A 741 46.84 -37.26 -31.40
CA LEU A 741 47.72 -36.75 -30.35
C LEU A 741 49.19 -36.70 -30.80
N ASN A 742 49.80 -35.49 -30.74
CA ASN A 742 51.23 -35.14 -30.59
C ASN A 742 51.51 -33.78 -31.27
N SER A 743 52.62 -33.10 -30.92
CA SER A 743 52.97 -31.73 -31.32
C SER A 743 52.91 -31.46 -32.83
N GLY A 744 51.73 -31.07 -33.32
CA GLY A 744 51.41 -30.82 -34.72
C GLY A 744 50.28 -31.75 -35.21
N VAL A 745 49.19 -31.18 -35.71
CA VAL A 745 48.06 -31.99 -36.21
C VAL A 745 48.40 -32.45 -37.64
N THR A 746 48.75 -33.72 -37.80
CA THR A 746 49.00 -34.33 -39.12
C THR A 746 47.79 -35.09 -39.66
N SER A 747 46.85 -35.49 -38.80
CA SER A 747 45.62 -36.17 -39.18
C SER A 747 44.49 -35.94 -38.18
N CYS A 748 43.26 -36.06 -38.66
CA CYS A 748 42.01 -36.03 -37.91
C CYS A 748 41.41 -37.43 -37.87
N VAL A 749 41.29 -38.00 -36.67
CA VAL A 749 40.73 -39.34 -36.46
C VAL A 749 39.27 -39.27 -36.04
N ASP A 750 38.48 -40.23 -36.51
CA ASP A 750 37.09 -40.37 -36.09
C ASP A 750 37.02 -40.63 -34.59
N ILE A 751 35.97 -40.11 -33.96
CA ILE A 751 35.67 -40.40 -32.57
C ILE A 751 35.04 -41.80 -32.51
N VAL A 752 35.86 -42.85 -32.40
CA VAL A 752 35.42 -44.27 -32.38
C VAL A 752 34.69 -44.62 -31.08
N THR A 753 35.05 -43.97 -29.98
CA THR A 753 34.27 -43.92 -28.74
C THR A 753 34.09 -42.45 -28.39
N PRO A 754 32.85 -41.93 -28.38
CA PRO A 754 32.61 -40.57 -27.95
C PRO A 754 33.22 -40.31 -26.58
N SER A 755 34.16 -39.36 -26.50
CA SER A 755 34.65 -38.94 -25.20
C SER A 755 33.47 -38.36 -24.42
N ALA A 756 33.33 -38.75 -23.15
CA ALA A 756 32.29 -38.21 -22.27
C ALA A 756 32.39 -36.68 -22.08
N ASN A 757 33.54 -36.09 -22.41
CA ASN A 757 33.91 -34.71 -22.08
C ASN A 757 33.66 -33.71 -23.22
N CYS A 758 33.81 -34.10 -24.50
CA CYS A 758 33.72 -33.17 -25.64
C CYS A 758 33.02 -33.75 -26.89
N SER A 759 31.92 -34.48 -26.68
CA SER A 759 31.05 -34.97 -27.76
C SER A 759 29.60 -34.54 -27.49
N PRO A 760 28.82 -34.10 -28.51
CA PRO A 760 27.41 -33.81 -28.32
C PRO A 760 26.66 -35.02 -27.76
N LYS A 761 25.67 -34.75 -26.89
CA LYS A 761 24.91 -35.76 -26.17
C LYS A 761 23.43 -35.68 -26.50
N ASP A 762 22.79 -36.82 -26.65
CA ASP A 762 21.34 -36.93 -26.77
C ASP A 762 20.62 -36.54 -25.46
N SER A 763 19.30 -36.71 -25.46
CA SER A 763 18.42 -36.47 -24.31
C SER A 763 18.59 -37.46 -23.16
N SER A 764 19.19 -38.62 -23.40
CA SER A 764 19.60 -39.58 -22.36
C SER A 764 21.01 -39.30 -21.83
N ASN A 765 21.58 -38.15 -22.22
CA ASN A 765 22.93 -37.71 -21.89
C ASN A 765 24.01 -38.69 -22.40
N GLN A 766 23.68 -39.48 -23.43
CA GLN A 766 24.63 -40.36 -24.09
C GLN A 766 25.26 -39.63 -25.26
N PRO A 767 26.58 -39.77 -25.46
CA PRO A 767 27.21 -39.18 -26.62
C PRO A 767 26.68 -39.77 -27.94
N VAL A 768 26.46 -38.93 -28.95
CA VAL A 768 25.91 -39.35 -30.24
C VAL A 768 26.91 -39.19 -31.39
N ARG A 769 26.73 -40.03 -32.42
CA ARG A 769 27.38 -39.82 -33.72
C ARG A 769 26.74 -38.64 -34.42
N LEU A 770 27.56 -37.94 -35.18
CA LEU A 770 27.36 -36.60 -35.62
C LEU A 770 27.00 -36.62 -37.12
N GLU A 771 25.68 -36.68 -37.39
CA GLU A 771 25.08 -36.59 -38.73
C GLU A 771 24.09 -35.43 -38.73
N TYR A 772 24.56 -34.26 -39.16
CA TYR A 772 23.95 -33.00 -38.74
C TYR A 772 22.89 -32.50 -39.70
N TRP A 773 21.74 -32.21 -39.12
CA TRP A 773 20.68 -31.44 -39.75
C TRP A 773 20.87 -29.98 -39.35
N PRO A 774 20.65 -29.02 -40.25
CA PRO A 774 21.17 -27.67 -40.11
C PRO A 774 20.55 -26.92 -38.93
N PHE A 775 19.27 -27.15 -38.62
CA PHE A 775 18.55 -26.23 -37.73
C PHE A 775 17.54 -26.85 -36.79
N TYR A 776 17.28 -28.15 -36.82
CA TYR A 776 16.39 -28.79 -35.87
C TYR A 776 16.92 -30.16 -35.45
N SER A 777 16.52 -30.56 -34.25
CA SER A 777 16.75 -31.92 -33.77
C SER A 777 15.76 -32.83 -34.49
N PHE A 778 16.18 -34.05 -34.84
CA PHE A 778 15.24 -35.05 -35.36
C PHE A 778 15.51 -36.42 -34.73
N GLN A 779 14.46 -37.22 -34.63
CA GLN A 779 14.55 -38.62 -34.24
C GLN A 779 14.19 -39.47 -35.45
N ASP A 780 15.06 -40.41 -35.80
CA ASP A 780 14.77 -41.34 -36.90
C ASP A 780 13.86 -42.50 -36.47
N ASN A 781 13.50 -43.35 -37.42
CA ASN A 781 12.63 -44.51 -37.19
C ASN A 781 13.26 -45.59 -36.30
N SER A 782 14.56 -45.49 -35.99
CA SER A 782 15.28 -46.35 -35.05
C SER A 782 15.39 -45.75 -33.64
N ASN A 783 14.66 -44.65 -33.38
CA ASN A 783 14.69 -43.84 -32.16
C ASN A 783 16.03 -43.15 -31.89
N GLN A 784 16.94 -43.10 -32.86
CA GLN A 784 18.20 -42.38 -32.72
C GLN A 784 17.97 -40.89 -32.87
N VAL A 785 18.49 -40.10 -31.92
CA VAL A 785 18.34 -38.64 -31.90
C VAL A 785 19.58 -37.99 -32.50
N TYR A 786 19.36 -37.04 -33.39
CA TYR A 786 20.41 -36.28 -34.04
C TYR A 786 20.23 -34.80 -33.70
N PRO A 787 21.25 -34.16 -33.10
CA PRO A 787 21.16 -32.77 -32.69
C PRO A 787 21.24 -31.83 -33.90
N SER A 788 20.62 -30.66 -33.78
CA SER A 788 20.78 -29.58 -34.75
C SER A 788 22.25 -29.15 -34.89
N SER A 789 22.64 -28.64 -36.06
CA SER A 789 24.00 -28.15 -36.33
C SER A 789 24.38 -26.97 -35.43
N VAL A 790 23.40 -26.13 -35.09
CA VAL A 790 23.57 -25.02 -34.14
C VAL A 790 23.93 -25.58 -32.76
N ASN A 791 23.23 -26.62 -32.31
CA ASN A 791 23.52 -27.30 -31.04
C ASN A 791 24.89 -27.99 -31.08
N GLY A 792 25.20 -28.68 -32.17
CA GLY A 792 26.47 -29.40 -32.38
C GLY A 792 27.70 -28.52 -32.11
N CYS A 793 27.66 -27.25 -32.53
CA CYS A 793 28.71 -26.29 -32.20
C CYS A 793 28.59 -25.66 -30.81
N SER A 794 27.37 -25.39 -30.33
CA SER A 794 27.18 -24.78 -29.02
C SER A 794 27.65 -25.68 -27.87
N TYR A 795 27.63 -27.01 -28.05
CA TYR A 795 28.11 -27.97 -27.06
C TYR A 795 29.60 -27.79 -26.72
N LEU A 796 30.41 -27.31 -27.67
CA LEU A 796 31.81 -27.00 -27.41
C LEU A 796 31.99 -25.92 -26.32
N ASN A 797 30.95 -25.15 -25.99
CA ASN A 797 30.99 -24.17 -24.90
C ASN A 797 30.84 -24.81 -23.52
N GLU A 798 30.29 -26.03 -23.46
CA GLU A 798 30.07 -26.79 -22.22
C GLU A 798 31.17 -27.84 -21.98
N CYS A 799 32.05 -28.06 -22.96
CA CYS A 799 33.25 -28.89 -22.88
C CYS A 799 34.11 -28.61 -21.65
N ASN A 800 34.93 -29.59 -21.25
CA ASN A 800 35.93 -29.44 -20.19
C ASN A 800 35.35 -28.88 -18.87
N ALA A 801 34.25 -29.48 -18.40
CA ALA A 801 33.51 -29.04 -17.21
C ALA A 801 33.06 -27.56 -17.27
N GLY A 802 32.68 -27.09 -18.46
CA GLY A 802 32.24 -25.71 -18.69
C GLY A 802 33.36 -24.71 -18.96
N ALA A 803 34.63 -25.13 -18.99
CA ALA A 803 35.74 -24.27 -19.44
C ALA A 803 35.72 -24.02 -20.96
N GLY A 804 34.96 -24.80 -21.71
CA GLY A 804 34.87 -24.73 -23.18
C GLY A 804 35.99 -25.49 -23.89
N PHE A 805 35.81 -25.75 -25.18
CA PHE A 805 36.80 -26.41 -26.03
C PHE A 805 38.00 -25.49 -26.21
N ALA A 806 39.19 -25.97 -25.85
CA ALA A 806 40.42 -25.19 -25.78
C ALA A 806 40.35 -23.95 -24.87
N GLY A 807 39.47 -23.94 -23.86
CA GLY A 807 39.25 -22.78 -22.99
C GLY A 807 38.40 -21.67 -23.62
N ILE A 808 37.74 -21.95 -24.73
CA ILE A 808 36.92 -21.01 -25.49
C ILE A 808 35.44 -21.40 -25.34
N THR A 809 34.59 -20.45 -24.95
CA THR A 809 33.17 -20.68 -24.59
C THR A 809 32.17 -19.97 -25.51
N ASN A 810 32.61 -19.53 -26.68
CA ASN A 810 31.77 -18.86 -27.69
C ASN A 810 31.83 -19.50 -29.08
N TRP A 811 32.05 -20.82 -29.14
CA TRP A 811 31.90 -21.64 -30.32
C TRP A 811 30.45 -21.61 -30.83
N ARG A 812 30.32 -21.53 -32.16
CA ARG A 812 29.04 -21.50 -32.85
C ARG A 812 29.17 -22.08 -34.25
N LEU A 813 28.02 -22.37 -34.86
CA LEU A 813 27.94 -22.65 -36.29
C LEU A 813 28.29 -21.37 -37.07
N PRO A 814 29.20 -21.42 -38.06
CA PRO A 814 29.63 -20.25 -38.82
C PRO A 814 28.49 -19.72 -39.69
N THR A 815 28.43 -18.41 -39.91
CA THR A 815 27.61 -17.85 -40.99
C THR A 815 28.16 -18.30 -42.35
N GLN A 816 27.37 -18.17 -43.40
CA GLN A 816 27.83 -18.47 -44.75
C GLN A 816 29.08 -17.65 -45.10
N ARG A 817 29.12 -16.36 -44.69
CA ARG A 817 30.26 -15.47 -44.94
C ARG A 817 31.53 -15.93 -44.21
N GLU A 818 31.40 -16.37 -42.96
CA GLU A 818 32.51 -16.93 -42.17
C GLU A 818 33.03 -18.20 -42.83
N LEU A 819 32.13 -19.12 -43.19
CA LEU A 819 32.52 -20.41 -43.79
C LEU A 819 33.15 -20.24 -45.17
N ASP A 820 32.67 -19.29 -45.97
CA ASP A 820 33.22 -19.00 -47.30
C ASP A 820 34.65 -18.45 -47.23
N THR A 821 35.10 -17.93 -46.07
CA THR A 821 36.52 -17.56 -45.89
C THR A 821 37.44 -18.77 -46.07
N LEU A 822 36.96 -20.01 -45.91
CA LEU A 822 37.74 -21.23 -46.11
C LEU A 822 37.71 -21.77 -47.55
N SER A 823 36.97 -21.17 -48.49
CA SER A 823 36.95 -21.69 -49.88
C SER A 823 38.19 -21.25 -50.65
N VAL A 824 38.93 -22.20 -51.22
CA VAL A 824 40.07 -21.99 -52.14
C VAL A 824 39.77 -22.56 -53.53
N PHE A 825 40.46 -22.07 -54.55
CA PHE A 825 40.24 -22.40 -55.95
C PHE A 825 41.55 -22.77 -56.64
N GLY A 826 41.48 -23.32 -57.85
CA GLY A 826 42.65 -23.60 -58.68
C GLY A 826 43.23 -25.01 -58.63
N TYR A 827 42.68 -25.89 -57.79
CA TYR A 827 43.10 -27.28 -57.71
C TYR A 827 42.46 -28.15 -58.82
N SER A 828 43.18 -29.19 -59.22
CA SER A 828 42.65 -30.21 -60.14
C SER A 828 41.53 -31.02 -59.49
N SER A 829 40.70 -31.66 -60.33
CA SER A 829 39.62 -32.55 -59.89
C SER A 829 40.09 -33.57 -58.84
N GLY A 830 39.25 -33.83 -57.84
CA GLY A 830 39.51 -34.79 -56.76
C GLY A 830 40.10 -34.19 -55.47
N ASN A 831 40.50 -32.92 -55.47
CA ASN A 831 40.95 -32.22 -54.26
C ASN A 831 39.82 -31.39 -53.65
N ALA A 832 39.79 -31.31 -52.32
CA ALA A 832 38.89 -30.39 -51.62
C ALA A 832 39.27 -28.94 -51.96
N ALA A 833 38.27 -28.11 -52.28
CA ALA A 833 38.38 -26.67 -52.43
C ALA A 833 38.50 -25.97 -51.06
N PHE A 834 39.41 -26.49 -50.22
CA PHE A 834 39.59 -26.18 -48.81
C PHE A 834 41.09 -26.07 -48.47
N PRO A 835 41.54 -25.11 -47.63
CA PRO A 835 42.95 -24.94 -47.30
C PRO A 835 43.45 -26.14 -46.50
N SER A 836 44.49 -26.82 -47.00
CA SER A 836 45.17 -27.90 -46.26
C SER A 836 46.13 -27.36 -45.19
N GLN A 837 46.60 -26.12 -45.33
CA GLN A 837 47.45 -25.48 -44.33
C GLN A 837 46.65 -25.22 -43.05
N GLY A 838 47.08 -25.84 -41.95
CA GLY A 838 46.42 -25.70 -40.64
C GLY A 838 45.12 -26.48 -40.49
N PHE A 839 44.71 -27.26 -41.50
CA PHE A 839 43.55 -28.15 -41.43
C PHE A 839 43.87 -29.50 -42.07
N PRO A 840 44.15 -30.54 -41.26
CA PRO A 840 44.43 -31.87 -41.75
C PRO A 840 43.16 -32.57 -42.26
N ASP A 841 43.35 -33.54 -43.16
CA ASP A 841 42.31 -34.36 -43.77
C ASP A 841 41.10 -33.55 -44.28
N PRO A 842 41.31 -32.58 -45.19
CA PRO A 842 40.24 -31.73 -45.68
C PRO A 842 39.16 -32.57 -46.38
N ILE A 843 37.90 -32.32 -46.04
CA ILE A 843 36.76 -33.06 -46.56
C ILE A 843 36.17 -32.30 -47.76
N ALA A 844 36.23 -32.91 -48.94
CA ALA A 844 35.54 -32.43 -50.15
C ALA A 844 34.05 -32.78 -50.06
N ASN A 845 33.29 -32.01 -49.29
CA ASN A 845 31.85 -32.20 -49.12
C ASN A 845 31.17 -30.87 -48.75
N TYR A 846 29.86 -30.90 -48.59
CA TYR A 846 29.09 -29.74 -48.18
C TYR A 846 29.13 -29.54 -46.66
N PHE A 847 29.22 -28.27 -46.26
CA PHE A 847 29.26 -27.84 -44.87
C PHE A 847 28.15 -26.82 -44.58
N TRP A 848 27.35 -27.08 -43.54
CA TRP A 848 26.28 -26.16 -43.15
C TRP A 848 26.82 -24.86 -42.55
N SER A 849 26.08 -23.79 -42.81
CA SER A 849 26.22 -22.52 -42.12
C SER A 849 25.00 -22.22 -41.24
N SER A 850 25.09 -21.21 -40.37
CA SER A 850 23.99 -20.68 -39.57
C SER A 850 23.09 -19.71 -40.34
N THR A 851 23.22 -19.62 -41.67
CA THR A 851 22.51 -18.65 -42.50
C THR A 851 21.38 -19.35 -43.27
N LEU A 852 20.13 -18.99 -43.00
CA LEU A 852 18.98 -19.52 -43.74
C LEU A 852 18.77 -18.73 -45.04
N ARG A 853 18.17 -19.40 -46.04
CA ARG A 853 17.78 -18.73 -47.28
C ARG A 853 16.54 -17.89 -47.03
N LYS A 854 16.71 -16.57 -46.98
CA LYS A 854 15.63 -15.61 -46.66
C LYS A 854 14.38 -15.75 -47.53
N SER A 855 14.56 -16.02 -48.83
CA SER A 855 13.44 -16.14 -49.79
C SER A 855 12.66 -17.45 -49.69
N ASN A 856 13.27 -18.50 -49.10
CA ASN A 856 12.65 -19.80 -48.92
C ASN A 856 13.31 -20.53 -47.74
N PRO A 857 12.70 -20.49 -46.53
CA PRO A 857 13.29 -21.03 -45.31
C PRO A 857 13.41 -22.57 -45.28
N PHE A 858 12.92 -23.26 -46.32
CA PHE A 858 13.11 -24.70 -46.53
C PHE A 858 14.56 -25.02 -46.92
N TYR A 859 15.28 -24.01 -47.41
CA TYR A 859 16.68 -24.09 -47.79
C TYR A 859 17.57 -23.33 -46.80
N ALA A 860 18.78 -23.83 -46.65
CA ALA A 860 19.84 -23.26 -45.84
C ALA A 860 21.11 -23.08 -46.65
N TRP A 861 21.89 -22.05 -46.32
CA TRP A 861 23.18 -21.80 -46.95
C TRP A 861 24.28 -22.67 -46.35
N GLY A 862 25.27 -22.95 -47.17
CA GLY A 862 26.49 -23.62 -46.78
C GLY A 862 27.53 -23.48 -47.88
N VAL A 863 28.68 -24.10 -47.67
CA VAL A 863 29.77 -24.09 -48.63
C VAL A 863 30.04 -25.52 -49.08
N ASN A 864 30.00 -25.72 -50.40
CA ASN A 864 30.34 -26.99 -51.01
C ASN A 864 31.84 -27.06 -51.31
N PHE A 865 32.63 -27.70 -50.47
CA PHE A 865 34.09 -27.83 -50.68
C PHE A 865 34.48 -28.88 -51.72
N ASN A 866 33.55 -29.48 -52.46
CA ASN A 866 33.89 -30.18 -53.71
C ASN A 866 34.42 -29.21 -54.77
N TYR A 867 33.96 -27.95 -54.73
CA TYR A 867 34.36 -26.92 -55.70
C TYR A 867 34.50 -25.51 -55.11
N GLY A 868 34.10 -25.27 -53.86
CA GLY A 868 34.30 -24.00 -53.13
C GLY A 868 33.14 -23.01 -53.27
N ALA A 869 31.98 -23.45 -53.76
CA ALA A 869 30.82 -22.57 -53.93
C ALA A 869 30.03 -22.39 -52.64
N SER A 870 29.57 -21.16 -52.39
CA SER A 870 28.45 -20.91 -51.50
C SER A 870 27.14 -21.22 -52.24
N ASP A 871 26.35 -22.16 -51.72
CA ASP A 871 25.11 -22.63 -52.34
C ASP A 871 24.04 -22.95 -51.28
N VAL A 872 22.82 -23.24 -51.72
CA VAL A 872 21.67 -23.55 -50.87
C VAL A 872 21.25 -25.02 -51.01
N TYR A 873 20.99 -25.67 -49.89
CA TYR A 873 20.51 -27.05 -49.86
C TYR A 873 19.27 -27.19 -48.98
N VAL A 874 18.48 -28.23 -49.26
CA VAL A 874 17.30 -28.58 -48.48
C VAL A 874 17.73 -28.96 -47.06
N ARG A 875 17.00 -28.44 -46.07
CA ARG A 875 17.34 -28.64 -44.64
C ARG A 875 17.21 -30.08 -44.16
N SER A 876 16.50 -30.94 -44.88
CA SER A 876 16.34 -32.36 -44.52
C SER A 876 17.55 -33.24 -44.86
N ASN A 877 18.64 -32.67 -45.39
CA ASN A 877 19.83 -33.43 -45.75
C ASN A 877 20.89 -33.37 -44.63
N THR A 878 21.59 -34.49 -44.40
CA THR A 878 22.76 -34.54 -43.53
C THR A 878 23.96 -33.91 -44.22
N ASN A 879 24.63 -32.95 -43.56
CA ASN A 879 25.88 -32.39 -44.05
C ASN A 879 26.88 -32.13 -42.91
N ASN A 880 28.14 -31.84 -43.26
CA ASN A 880 29.21 -31.63 -42.29
C ASN A 880 29.08 -30.25 -41.64
N ILE A 881 29.72 -30.08 -40.48
CA ILE A 881 29.83 -28.77 -39.84
C ILE A 881 31.26 -28.58 -39.33
N ARG A 882 31.66 -27.32 -39.21
CA ARG A 882 32.93 -26.94 -38.58
C ARG A 882 32.67 -25.69 -37.75
N CYS A 883 32.92 -25.80 -36.45
CA CYS A 883 32.57 -24.72 -35.54
C CYS A 883 33.62 -23.61 -35.56
N VAL A 884 33.12 -22.38 -35.36
CA VAL A 884 33.91 -21.15 -35.38
C VAL A 884 33.76 -20.39 -34.08
N SER A 885 34.80 -19.66 -33.71
CA SER A 885 34.86 -18.69 -32.62
C SER A 885 35.58 -17.41 -33.10
N GLY A 886 35.49 -16.34 -32.32
CA GLY A 886 35.93 -15.00 -32.69
C GLY A 886 34.80 -14.17 -33.28
N ALA A 887 35.09 -12.96 -33.73
CA ALA A 887 34.15 -12.09 -34.42
C ALA A 887 34.73 -11.73 -35.80
N GLY A 888 33.87 -11.62 -36.81
CA GLY A 888 34.27 -11.07 -38.10
C GLY A 888 34.59 -9.57 -38.03
N THR A 889 35.24 -9.04 -39.05
CA THR A 889 35.54 -7.60 -39.15
C THR A 889 34.28 -6.74 -39.33
N GLN A 890 34.44 -5.42 -39.15
CA GLN A 890 33.39 -4.39 -39.13
C GLN A 890 32.41 -4.45 -40.32
N SER A 891 31.25 -3.80 -40.20
CA SER A 891 30.28 -3.68 -41.28
C SER A 891 30.86 -3.04 -42.53
N GLN A 892 30.55 -3.64 -43.68
CA GLN A 892 30.97 -3.12 -44.98
C GLN A 892 30.33 -1.75 -45.20
N THR A 893 31.14 -0.78 -45.59
CA THR A 893 30.69 0.58 -45.90
C THR A 893 31.11 0.97 -47.30
N PHE A 894 30.22 1.66 -47.99
CA PHE A 894 30.43 2.12 -49.35
C PHE A 894 30.26 3.63 -49.45
N THR A 895 30.98 4.23 -50.39
CA THR A 895 30.86 5.64 -50.75
C THR A 895 30.67 5.75 -52.26
N ASP A 896 29.57 6.35 -52.66
CA ASP A 896 29.36 6.76 -54.04
C ASP A 896 30.26 7.97 -54.34
N LEU A 897 31.20 7.82 -55.26
CA LEU A 897 32.16 8.88 -55.60
C LEU A 897 31.58 9.91 -56.57
N GLY A 898 30.31 9.77 -56.99
CA GLY A 898 29.63 10.73 -57.86
C GLY A 898 30.14 10.74 -59.32
N ASN A 899 31.06 9.84 -59.66
CA ASN A 899 31.69 9.71 -60.98
C ASN A 899 31.42 8.33 -61.62
N GLU A 900 30.23 7.79 -61.36
CA GLU A 900 29.78 6.44 -61.77
C GLU A 900 30.60 5.28 -61.17
N THR A 901 31.31 5.53 -60.07
CA THR A 901 32.04 4.50 -59.32
C THR A 901 31.65 4.49 -57.84
N ILE A 902 31.69 3.30 -57.24
CA ILE A 902 31.40 3.07 -55.83
C ILE A 902 32.68 2.59 -55.15
N LEU A 903 33.17 3.33 -54.16
CA LEU A 903 34.27 2.91 -53.30
C LEU A 903 33.71 2.02 -52.18
N ASP A 904 34.18 0.79 -52.11
CA ASP A 904 34.08 -0.01 -50.89
C ASP A 904 35.21 0.41 -49.94
N ASN A 905 34.86 1.20 -48.92
CA ASN A 905 35.82 1.71 -47.94
C ASN A 905 36.46 0.59 -47.12
N THR A 906 35.81 -0.57 -47.06
CA THR A 906 36.20 -1.68 -46.18
C THR A 906 37.18 -2.59 -46.89
N SER A 907 36.97 -2.91 -48.18
CA SER A 907 37.94 -3.67 -48.99
C SER A 907 38.99 -2.82 -49.68
N ASN A 908 38.79 -1.49 -49.73
CA ASN A 908 39.56 -0.57 -50.58
C ASN A 908 39.50 -0.96 -52.07
N LEU A 909 38.33 -1.42 -52.53
CA LEU A 909 38.06 -1.70 -53.94
C LEU A 909 37.10 -0.65 -54.49
N VAL A 910 37.28 -0.28 -55.76
CA VAL A 910 36.37 0.62 -56.46
C VAL A 910 35.64 -0.15 -57.54
N TRP A 911 34.32 -0.11 -57.47
CA TRP A 911 33.42 -0.83 -58.36
C TRP A 911 32.82 0.11 -59.39
N GLN A 912 32.61 -0.41 -60.60
CA GLN A 912 31.72 0.23 -61.56
C GLN A 912 30.31 0.26 -60.94
N LYS A 913 29.65 1.43 -60.93
CA LYS A 913 28.31 1.59 -60.32
C LYS A 913 27.23 0.83 -61.09
N CYS A 914 27.28 0.90 -62.42
CA CYS A 914 26.33 0.22 -63.29
C CYS A 914 26.88 -1.12 -63.80
N SER A 915 25.99 -2.04 -64.16
CA SER A 915 26.38 -3.18 -65.00
C SER A 915 27.01 -2.65 -66.29
N ALA A 916 28.08 -3.27 -66.78
CA ALA A 916 28.83 -2.66 -67.87
C ALA A 916 27.98 -2.45 -69.13
N GLY A 917 28.22 -1.35 -69.86
CA GLY A 917 27.37 -0.89 -70.97
C GLY A 917 26.17 -0.02 -70.55
N LEU A 918 25.91 0.10 -69.24
CA LEU A 918 24.99 1.09 -68.67
C LEU A 918 25.76 2.23 -68.00
N SER A 919 25.14 3.40 -67.92
CA SER A 919 25.70 4.64 -67.36
C SER A 919 24.61 5.52 -66.71
N GLY A 920 25.04 6.62 -66.09
CA GLY A 920 24.20 7.55 -65.34
C GLY A 920 23.94 7.12 -63.90
N ASN A 921 23.44 8.04 -63.07
CA ASN A 921 23.29 7.81 -61.63
C ASN A 921 22.29 6.68 -61.27
N THR A 922 21.33 6.40 -62.16
CA THR A 922 20.32 5.34 -62.02
C THR A 922 20.56 4.14 -62.91
N CYS A 923 21.66 4.10 -63.68
CA CYS A 923 22.02 3.02 -64.58
C CYS A 923 20.94 2.67 -65.62
N ASN A 924 20.21 3.67 -66.13
CA ASN A 924 19.15 3.49 -67.13
C ASN A 924 19.56 3.89 -68.55
N THR A 925 20.73 4.50 -68.73
CA THR A 925 21.23 4.93 -70.04
C THR A 925 22.16 3.88 -70.62
N GLY A 926 21.91 3.47 -71.88
CA GLY A 926 22.71 2.47 -72.59
C GLY A 926 22.09 1.07 -72.60
N THR A 927 22.89 0.04 -72.85
CA THR A 927 22.44 -1.37 -72.84
C THR A 927 23.49 -2.23 -72.13
N ALA A 928 23.03 -3.03 -71.16
CA ALA A 928 23.93 -3.91 -70.40
C ALA A 928 24.61 -4.92 -71.33
N THR A 929 25.93 -4.99 -71.25
CA THR A 929 26.78 -5.86 -72.07
C THR A 929 26.80 -7.26 -71.47
N LYS A 930 26.63 -8.26 -72.32
CA LYS A 930 26.65 -9.68 -71.94
C LYS A 930 27.65 -10.45 -72.83
N PRO A 931 28.97 -10.30 -72.64
CA PRO A 931 29.98 -10.88 -73.52
C PRO A 931 30.35 -12.32 -73.12
N THR A 932 31.12 -13.00 -73.99
CA THR A 932 31.83 -14.24 -73.63
C THR A 932 32.98 -13.94 -72.66
N TRP A 933 33.52 -14.97 -72.00
CA TRP A 933 34.44 -14.78 -70.88
C TRP A 933 35.77 -14.07 -71.27
N SER A 934 36.37 -14.42 -72.40
CA SER A 934 37.60 -13.75 -72.89
C SER A 934 37.35 -12.28 -73.28
N VAL A 935 36.18 -12.00 -73.85
CA VAL A 935 35.75 -10.64 -74.18
C VAL A 935 35.44 -9.84 -72.91
N ALA A 936 34.91 -10.46 -71.85
CA ALA A 936 34.69 -9.83 -70.56
C ALA A 936 35.99 -9.34 -69.90
N ILE A 937 37.04 -10.18 -69.92
CA ILE A 937 38.37 -9.83 -69.41
C ILE A 937 38.91 -8.62 -70.19
N SER A 938 38.88 -8.71 -71.52
CA SER A 938 39.37 -7.65 -72.40
C SER A 938 38.61 -6.35 -72.20
N TYR A 939 37.28 -6.41 -72.13
CA TYR A 939 36.41 -5.27 -71.89
C TYR A 939 36.83 -4.52 -70.63
N CYS A 940 36.93 -5.21 -69.49
CA CYS A 940 37.28 -4.54 -68.25
C CYS A 940 38.71 -3.98 -68.28
N SER A 941 39.68 -4.68 -68.87
CA SER A 941 41.05 -4.16 -69.00
C SER A 941 41.16 -2.92 -69.89
N SER A 942 40.21 -2.71 -70.81
CA SER A 942 40.17 -1.57 -71.73
C SER A 942 39.29 -0.41 -71.27
N LEU A 943 38.56 -0.57 -70.15
CA LEU A 943 37.64 0.44 -69.65
C LEU A 943 38.43 1.66 -69.15
N SER A 944 38.06 2.86 -69.63
CA SER A 944 38.67 4.14 -69.23
C SER A 944 37.71 4.97 -68.36
N LEU A 945 37.00 4.33 -67.42
CA LEU A 945 36.08 5.02 -66.52
C LEU A 945 36.83 5.68 -65.36
N ALA A 946 36.54 6.96 -65.09
CA ALA A 946 37.10 7.73 -63.98
C ALA A 946 38.65 7.71 -63.88
N GLY A 947 39.35 7.54 -65.02
CA GLY A 947 40.83 7.51 -65.06
C GLY A 947 41.49 6.32 -64.36
N ARG A 948 40.75 5.22 -64.13
CA ARG A 948 41.24 4.04 -63.39
C ARG A 948 41.66 2.90 -64.30
N SER A 949 42.57 2.05 -63.80
CA SER A 949 42.88 0.75 -64.41
C SER A 949 41.90 -0.31 -63.91
N TRP A 950 41.01 -0.72 -64.78
CA TRP A 950 39.94 -1.66 -64.46
C TRP A 950 40.32 -3.10 -64.81
N ARG A 951 39.67 -4.04 -64.14
CA ARG A 951 39.79 -5.48 -64.41
C ARG A 951 38.49 -6.19 -64.08
N LEU A 952 38.37 -7.41 -64.61
CA LEU A 952 37.30 -8.32 -64.23
C LEU A 952 37.60 -8.84 -62.80
N PRO A 953 36.66 -8.74 -61.84
CA PRO A 953 36.87 -9.18 -60.46
C PRO A 953 37.16 -10.68 -60.43
N ASN A 954 37.99 -11.14 -59.50
CA ASN A 954 37.98 -12.57 -59.18
C ASN A 954 36.70 -12.94 -58.42
N ILE A 955 36.44 -14.24 -58.26
CA ILE A 955 35.16 -14.69 -57.68
C ILE A 955 34.99 -14.24 -56.21
N LYS A 956 36.06 -14.13 -55.43
CA LYS A 956 36.00 -13.65 -54.03
C LYS A 956 35.70 -12.15 -53.96
N GLU A 957 36.29 -11.36 -54.85
CA GLU A 957 35.96 -9.93 -54.96
C GLU A 957 34.51 -9.74 -55.38
N LEU A 958 34.04 -10.46 -56.41
CA LEU A 958 32.66 -10.33 -56.89
C LEU A 958 31.64 -10.76 -55.84
N ASN A 959 31.93 -11.81 -55.07
CA ASN A 959 31.08 -12.26 -53.97
C ASN A 959 31.01 -11.24 -52.82
N SER A 960 32.02 -10.37 -52.68
CA SER A 960 32.07 -9.39 -51.57
C SER A 960 31.06 -8.25 -51.67
N ILE A 961 30.42 -8.06 -52.83
CA ILE A 961 29.33 -7.11 -53.03
C ILE A 961 27.95 -7.79 -53.08
N VAL A 962 27.89 -9.10 -52.84
CA VAL A 962 26.63 -9.83 -52.73
C VAL A 962 26.01 -9.53 -51.36
N ASP A 963 24.81 -8.95 -51.39
CA ASP A 963 24.01 -8.64 -50.21
C ASP A 963 22.70 -9.42 -50.24
N MET A 964 22.57 -10.38 -49.31
CA MET A 964 21.38 -11.23 -49.16
C MET A 964 20.48 -10.75 -48.00
N SER A 965 20.78 -9.58 -47.42
CA SER A 965 20.07 -9.06 -46.26
C SER A 965 18.69 -8.49 -46.60
N SER A 966 18.44 -8.10 -47.86
CA SER A 966 17.14 -7.55 -48.30
C SER A 966 16.16 -8.65 -48.75
N ALA A 967 14.92 -8.61 -48.22
CA ALA A 967 13.84 -9.49 -48.66
C ALA A 967 13.03 -8.90 -49.83
N SER A 968 13.14 -7.59 -50.06
CA SER A 968 12.37 -6.86 -51.07
C SER A 968 13.10 -6.70 -52.40
N SER A 969 14.38 -7.08 -52.46
CA SER A 969 15.16 -6.98 -53.69
C SER A 969 15.02 -8.24 -54.53
N ILE A 970 14.71 -8.07 -55.81
CA ILE A 970 14.77 -9.13 -56.84
C ILE A 970 16.22 -9.58 -57.13
N VAL A 971 17.22 -8.85 -56.63
CA VAL A 971 18.65 -9.11 -56.81
C VAL A 971 19.41 -8.96 -55.48
N THR A 972 20.37 -9.83 -55.21
CA THR A 972 21.15 -9.88 -53.96
C THR A 972 22.36 -8.94 -53.98
N ILE A 973 22.07 -7.64 -54.10
CA ILE A 973 23.03 -6.53 -54.03
C ILE A 973 22.28 -5.28 -53.56
N ASP A 974 22.98 -4.31 -52.98
CA ASP A 974 22.39 -3.02 -52.60
C ASP A 974 21.87 -2.26 -53.85
N PRO A 975 20.55 -2.09 -54.01
CA PRO A 975 19.97 -1.46 -55.20
C PRO A 975 20.09 0.07 -55.21
N VAL A 976 20.43 0.69 -54.08
CA VAL A 976 20.68 2.14 -53.98
C VAL A 976 22.08 2.46 -54.48
N LEU A 977 23.07 1.67 -54.07
CA LEU A 977 24.46 1.82 -54.51
C LEU A 977 24.67 1.29 -55.93
N PHE A 978 24.01 0.19 -56.29
CA PHE A 978 24.14 -0.48 -57.59
C PHE A 978 22.79 -0.58 -58.32
N PRO A 979 22.21 0.56 -58.75
CA PRO A 979 20.87 0.59 -59.34
C PRO A 979 20.82 -0.16 -60.67
N ASN A 980 19.64 -0.69 -61.01
CA ASN A 980 19.36 -1.44 -62.24
C ASN A 980 20.35 -2.60 -62.53
N THR A 981 20.95 -3.19 -61.48
CA THR A 981 21.74 -4.40 -61.61
C THR A 981 20.88 -5.51 -62.23
N LYS A 982 21.36 -6.11 -63.31
CA LYS A 982 20.63 -7.18 -64.02
C LYS A 982 20.50 -8.44 -63.16
N ASN A 983 19.30 -9.01 -63.14
CA ASN A 983 18.96 -10.22 -62.41
C ASN A 983 19.47 -11.49 -63.12
N ALA A 984 20.78 -11.69 -63.12
CA ALA A 984 21.47 -12.77 -63.85
C ALA A 984 22.88 -13.04 -63.28
N GLY A 985 23.59 -13.98 -63.90
CA GLY A 985 24.99 -14.29 -63.57
C GLY A 985 25.98 -13.25 -64.10
N TYR A 986 27.03 -12.97 -63.30
CA TYR A 986 28.12 -12.04 -63.63
C TYR A 986 29.46 -12.77 -63.67
N TRP A 987 30.24 -12.52 -64.72
CA TRP A 987 31.55 -13.12 -64.88
C TRP A 987 32.53 -12.69 -63.79
N SER A 988 33.31 -13.66 -63.32
CA SER A 988 34.58 -13.41 -62.64
C SER A 988 35.76 -13.80 -63.53
N SER A 989 36.97 -13.36 -63.18
CA SER A 989 38.24 -13.76 -63.82
C SER A 989 38.76 -15.12 -63.37
N SER A 990 38.06 -15.80 -62.46
CA SER A 990 38.41 -17.12 -61.93
C SER A 990 37.90 -18.24 -62.84
N SER A 991 38.77 -19.18 -63.20
CA SER A 991 38.41 -20.36 -64.00
C SER A 991 38.05 -21.53 -63.09
N TYR A 992 37.20 -22.44 -63.55
CA TYR A 992 36.93 -23.66 -62.79
C TYR A 992 38.00 -24.71 -63.10
N ALA A 993 39.06 -24.78 -62.29
CA ALA A 993 40.23 -25.62 -62.55
C ALA A 993 39.95 -27.13 -62.80
N PRO A 994 38.95 -27.78 -62.16
CA PRO A 994 38.59 -29.17 -62.49
C PRO A 994 38.00 -29.36 -63.90
N SER A 995 37.41 -28.31 -64.49
CA SER A 995 36.92 -28.31 -65.87
C SER A 995 37.14 -26.90 -66.48
N PRO A 996 38.37 -26.59 -66.93
CA PRO A 996 38.79 -25.21 -67.21
C PRO A 996 38.17 -24.54 -68.42
N SER A 997 37.36 -25.26 -69.21
CA SER A 997 36.47 -24.68 -70.22
C SER A 997 35.30 -23.91 -69.58
N ASN A 998 35.09 -24.04 -68.26
CA ASN A 998 34.15 -23.28 -67.47
C ASN A 998 34.85 -22.18 -66.64
N ALA A 999 34.10 -21.15 -66.27
CA ALA A 999 34.52 -20.08 -65.38
C ALA A 999 33.46 -19.77 -64.33
N TRP A 1000 33.91 -19.15 -63.24
CA TRP A 1000 33.06 -18.81 -62.11
C TRP A 1000 32.21 -17.59 -62.39
N ILE A 1001 30.94 -17.66 -61.97
CA ILE A 1001 30.02 -16.53 -61.94
C ILE A 1001 29.46 -16.32 -60.54
N ALA A 1002 29.15 -15.07 -60.20
CA ALA A 1002 28.25 -14.75 -59.09
C ALA A 1002 26.82 -14.61 -59.61
N TYR A 1003 25.85 -15.21 -58.93
CA TYR A 1003 24.45 -15.25 -59.35
C TYR A 1003 23.60 -14.33 -58.47
N PHE A 1004 23.44 -13.07 -58.89
CA PHE A 1004 22.63 -12.09 -58.14
C PHE A 1004 21.13 -12.45 -57.96
N PRO A 1005 20.48 -13.34 -58.72
CA PRO A 1005 19.13 -13.76 -58.37
C PRO A 1005 19.04 -14.49 -57.02
N THR A 1006 20.12 -15.14 -56.57
CA THR A 1006 20.13 -15.92 -55.32
C THR A 1006 21.26 -15.55 -54.35
N GLY A 1007 22.34 -14.92 -54.82
CA GLY A 1007 23.55 -14.63 -54.04
C GLY A 1007 24.58 -15.77 -54.00
N GLY A 1008 24.34 -16.86 -54.75
CA GLY A 1008 25.27 -17.99 -54.81
C GLY A 1008 26.40 -17.80 -55.83
N MET A 1009 27.40 -18.68 -55.76
CA MET A 1009 28.49 -18.76 -56.75
C MET A 1009 28.35 -20.05 -57.56
N SER A 1010 28.62 -20.01 -58.86
CA SER A 1010 28.55 -21.20 -59.72
C SER A 1010 29.82 -21.37 -60.57
N PRO A 1011 30.46 -22.55 -60.56
CA PRO A 1011 31.63 -22.83 -61.40
C PRO A 1011 31.31 -23.33 -62.81
N PHE A 1012 30.05 -23.68 -63.10
CA PHE A 1012 29.71 -24.55 -64.24
C PHE A 1012 29.36 -23.78 -65.53
N THR A 1013 29.71 -22.49 -65.61
CA THR A 1013 29.36 -21.69 -66.79
C THR A 1013 30.47 -21.77 -67.83
N GLY A 1014 30.17 -22.37 -68.98
CA GLY A 1014 31.12 -22.47 -70.11
C GLY A 1014 31.60 -21.10 -70.58
N LYS A 1015 32.91 -20.95 -70.79
CA LYS A 1015 33.55 -19.68 -71.21
C LYS A 1015 33.05 -19.16 -72.57
N SER A 1016 32.47 -20.04 -73.40
CA SER A 1016 31.80 -19.71 -74.67
C SER A 1016 30.40 -19.13 -74.50
N ASN A 1017 29.78 -19.28 -73.34
CA ASN A 1017 28.49 -18.68 -73.04
C ASN A 1017 28.64 -17.19 -72.72
N THR A 1018 27.51 -16.50 -72.57
CA THR A 1018 27.49 -15.08 -72.23
C THR A 1018 26.99 -14.85 -70.81
N ALA A 1019 27.60 -13.91 -70.09
CA ALA A 1019 27.15 -13.44 -68.77
C ALA A 1019 27.41 -11.94 -68.64
N TYR A 1020 26.77 -11.28 -67.67
CA TYR A 1020 26.99 -9.84 -67.45
C TYR A 1020 28.33 -9.59 -66.77
N ILE A 1021 28.76 -8.33 -66.75
CA ILE A 1021 30.05 -7.93 -66.20
C ILE A 1021 29.88 -6.69 -65.33
N ARG A 1022 30.70 -6.61 -64.28
CA ARG A 1022 30.91 -5.43 -63.46
C ARG A 1022 32.39 -5.36 -63.17
N CYS A 1023 33.05 -4.33 -63.66
CA CYS A 1023 34.47 -4.18 -63.50
C CYS A 1023 34.81 -3.61 -62.11
N VAL A 1024 36.02 -3.91 -61.64
CA VAL A 1024 36.56 -3.44 -60.37
C VAL A 1024 37.99 -2.95 -60.56
N ALA A 1025 38.39 -1.98 -59.75
CA ALA A 1025 39.73 -1.41 -59.68
C ALA A 1025 40.21 -1.37 -58.22
N ASN A 1026 41.51 -1.22 -58.01
CA ASN A 1026 42.04 -0.96 -56.67
C ASN A 1026 41.62 0.46 -56.22
N GLY A 1027 41.45 0.62 -54.91
CA GLY A 1027 41.18 1.90 -54.26
C GLY A 1027 42.34 2.91 -54.38
N PRO A 1028 42.09 4.18 -54.02
CA PRO A 1028 43.08 5.24 -54.05
C PRO A 1028 44.28 5.00 -53.12
#